data_AF-A0A836FB68-F1
#
_entry.id   AF-A0A836FB68-F1
#
_cell.length_a   1.000
_cell.length_b   1.000
_cell.length_c   1.000
_cell.angle_alpha   90.00
_cell.angle_beta   90.00
_cell.angle_gamma   90.00
#
_symmetry.space_group_name_H-M   'P 1'
#
loop_
_entity.id
_entity.type
_entity.pdbx_description
1 polymer ?
#
loop_
_entity_poly.entity_id
_entity_poly.type
_entity_poly.pdbx_seq_one_letter_code
_entity_poly.pdbx_strand_id
1 'polypeptide(L)'
;MHFSQSVSIIQSQVGVIRGVQVLYSDTNPLDVDLVINLPHDGIRLIFDPVVQRLKIIEIYNMKLVKLKYCGLPFNSPEVLPSIEQIEHSFGATHPGVYDSEKQVFVLNFRGLSFYFPIDSKFHPGYAHGLGSLQFPNGTSPLVAKTAIYVGNILASGSGEEHGSKTSPPPLPLVCYHNNLYLEKADIIRDKARTRGLKLHLFTEGSSGTRALLEPKKRCLTKEVLFGDTCEDVLSALGAPSRVFYKAEDKMRIHSPHAHKRDKTRRSDFFYNYFTLGLDILFNAKTQCIKKFVLHTNYPGHYNFNMYHRCEFSLTLPPENNSTESGKLIDVSPSPVTITAYTKWDRVSEQLKASARPVVLNRASSTNTTNPFGCTFCYGIRDAIVEVMANQHIASAGGTAGTFVDIALFPLDTLKTRLQSAQGFLKTGGFTGLYKGIGPVIIGSAPTAALFFLTYEEIKTILKPRISTNYYTPLHMGAAAISEMVACLLRVPVEVMKQRRQAQVYDKKSFDFKLLYRGYWSTVLRDMPFSIVQFPLWEYFKKSYRFYIEREIYSVESAICGAIAGGISAAVTTPLDVAKTRIMLSNRTLLSSELKILNILHGVYVENGFHGLFAGFGPRIMWITLGGFIFFGVYEEAKVLTHIIFPMLK
;
A
#
# COMPACT_ATOMS: atom_id res chain seq x y z
N MET A 1 23.97 -3.62 18.29
CA MET A 1 22.84 -2.73 18.57
C MET A 1 22.09 -2.43 17.28
N HIS A 2 20.76 -2.55 17.28
CA HIS A 2 19.88 -2.16 16.17
C HIS A 2 19.54 -0.66 16.24
N PHE A 3 19.21 -0.02 15.12
CA PHE A 3 18.86 1.40 15.06
C PHE A 3 17.72 1.76 16.03
N SER A 4 16.66 0.93 16.07
CA SER A 4 15.53 1.08 17.00
C SER A 4 15.93 1.11 18.47
N GLN A 5 16.86 0.23 18.86
CA GLN A 5 17.36 0.16 20.23
C GLN A 5 18.12 1.44 20.57
N SER A 6 18.97 1.93 19.67
CA SER A 6 19.71 3.19 19.86
C SER A 6 18.76 4.37 20.06
N VAL A 7 17.73 4.48 19.20
CA VAL A 7 16.72 5.54 19.30
C VAL A 7 15.96 5.44 20.63
N SER A 8 15.56 4.24 21.05
CA SER A 8 14.86 4.03 22.32
C SER A 8 15.74 4.40 23.54
N ILE A 9 17.03 4.05 23.52
CA ILE A 9 17.99 4.44 24.56
C ILE A 9 18.11 5.95 24.62
N ILE A 10 18.30 6.62 23.49
CA ILE A 10 18.40 8.09 23.42
C ILE A 10 17.11 8.75 23.94
N GLN A 11 15.94 8.23 23.54
CA GLN A 11 14.64 8.70 24.03
C GLN A 11 14.44 8.48 25.53
N SER A 12 15.05 7.46 26.13
CA SER A 12 15.04 7.28 27.58
C SER A 12 15.92 8.29 28.33
N GLN A 13 16.85 8.94 27.64
CA GLN A 13 17.87 9.85 28.19
C GLN A 13 17.70 11.31 27.73
N VAL A 14 16.48 11.73 27.40
CA VAL A 14 16.18 13.08 26.85
C VAL A 14 16.61 14.23 27.77
N GLY A 15 16.74 13.98 29.08
CA GLY A 15 17.28 14.97 30.02
C GLY A 15 18.76 15.30 29.78
N VAL A 16 19.52 14.33 29.29
CA VAL A 16 20.98 14.38 29.13
C VAL A 16 21.37 14.61 27.67
N ILE A 17 20.86 13.77 26.76
CA ILE A 17 21.22 13.81 25.33
C ILE A 17 20.28 14.79 24.61
N ARG A 18 20.83 15.87 24.06
CA ARG A 18 20.07 16.94 23.39
C ARG A 18 20.57 17.18 21.96
N GLY A 19 19.70 17.77 21.14
CA GLY A 19 20.03 18.17 19.76
C GLY A 19 20.35 16.99 18.82
N VAL A 20 19.71 15.85 19.02
CA VAL A 20 19.88 14.65 18.20
C VAL A 20 19.42 14.89 16.76
N GLN A 21 20.26 14.54 15.80
CA GLN A 21 19.94 14.60 14.37
C GLN A 21 19.97 13.18 13.78
N VAL A 22 18.97 12.84 12.98
CA VAL A 22 18.95 11.59 12.21
C VAL A 22 19.15 11.93 10.74
N LEU A 23 20.21 11.40 10.14
CA LEU A 23 20.58 11.61 8.75
C LEU A 23 20.37 10.32 7.96
N TYR A 24 19.72 10.43 6.81
CA TYR A 24 19.50 9.34 5.86
C TYR A 24 19.34 9.94 4.45
N SER A 25 19.50 9.11 3.41
CA SER A 25 19.21 9.51 2.04
C SER A 25 17.75 9.18 1.70
N ASP A 26 16.99 10.18 1.27
CA ASP A 26 15.61 9.97 0.81
C ASP A 26 15.56 9.36 -0.60
N THR A 27 16.55 9.66 -1.45
CA THR A 27 16.62 9.15 -2.83
C THR A 27 17.13 7.72 -2.90
N ASN A 28 18.19 7.41 -2.15
CA ASN A 28 18.86 6.11 -2.15
C ASN A 28 19.01 5.58 -0.71
N PRO A 29 17.89 5.20 -0.07
CA PRO A 29 17.84 4.87 1.36
C PRO A 29 18.62 3.62 1.77
N LEU A 30 18.98 2.75 0.82
CA LEU A 30 19.75 1.52 1.08
C LEU A 30 21.22 1.60 0.68
N ASP A 31 21.60 2.63 -0.07
CA ASP A 31 22.98 2.79 -0.55
C ASP A 31 23.81 3.67 0.39
N VAL A 32 23.14 4.54 1.14
CA VAL A 32 23.74 5.50 2.08
C VAL A 32 23.41 5.08 3.51
N ASP A 33 24.44 5.07 4.36
CA ASP A 33 24.30 4.70 5.77
C ASP A 33 23.31 5.59 6.54
N LEU A 34 22.67 5.00 7.54
CA LEU A 34 21.86 5.74 8.50
C LEU A 34 22.77 6.29 9.59
N VAL A 35 22.65 7.58 9.91
CA VAL A 35 23.51 8.22 10.92
C VAL A 35 22.66 8.87 12.01
N ILE A 36 22.96 8.57 13.26
CA ILE A 36 22.51 9.37 14.41
C ILE A 36 23.67 10.28 14.79
N ASN A 37 23.51 11.58 14.56
CA ASN A 37 24.49 12.60 14.91
C ASN A 37 24.10 13.27 16.24
N LEU A 38 25.04 13.31 17.17
CA LEU A 38 24.91 13.89 18.51
C LEU A 38 25.84 15.10 18.61
N PRO A 39 25.43 16.28 18.08
CA PRO A 39 26.31 17.43 17.95
C PRO A 39 26.77 18.05 19.26
N HIS A 40 25.95 17.97 20.30
CA HIS A 40 26.32 18.45 21.64
C HIS A 40 27.28 17.51 22.37
N ASP A 41 27.37 16.25 21.93
CA ASP A 41 28.24 15.22 22.52
C ASP A 41 29.49 14.97 21.66
N GLY A 42 29.51 15.43 20.40
CA GLY A 42 30.63 15.22 19.49
C GLY A 42 30.73 13.80 18.91
N ILE A 43 29.62 13.05 18.91
CA ILE A 43 29.56 11.63 18.54
C ILE A 43 28.59 11.42 17.37
N ARG A 44 28.96 10.53 16.44
CA ARG A 44 28.10 10.00 15.37
C ARG A 44 28.04 8.49 15.48
N LEU A 45 26.83 7.95 15.39
CA LEU A 45 26.58 6.52 15.31
C LEU A 45 26.14 6.19 13.89
N ILE A 46 26.92 5.37 13.19
CA ILE A 46 26.69 5.02 11.79
C ILE A 46 26.18 3.58 11.73
N PHE A 47 25.05 3.37 11.06
CA PHE A 47 24.36 2.11 10.94
C PHE A 47 24.33 1.65 9.48
N ASP A 48 24.43 0.34 9.29
CA ASP A 48 24.19 -0.28 7.98
C ASP A 48 22.76 0.00 7.51
N PRO A 49 22.55 0.40 6.25
CA PRO A 49 21.24 0.84 5.78
C PRO A 49 20.25 -0.32 5.46
N VAL A 50 20.75 -1.54 5.28
CA VAL A 50 19.94 -2.72 4.99
C VAL A 50 19.54 -3.41 6.29
N VAL A 51 20.52 -3.81 7.11
CA VAL A 51 20.26 -4.52 8.36
C VAL A 51 19.99 -3.59 9.54
N GLN A 52 20.22 -2.27 9.39
CA GLN A 52 19.95 -1.25 10.40
C GLN A 52 20.70 -1.49 11.72
N ARG A 53 21.94 -1.99 11.62
CA ARG A 53 22.79 -2.30 12.76
C ARG A 53 23.98 -1.37 12.83
N LEU A 54 24.35 -0.99 14.05
CA LEU A 54 25.49 -0.12 14.30
C LEU A 54 26.76 -0.76 13.74
N LYS A 55 27.47 -0.04 12.87
CA LYS A 55 28.73 -0.47 12.26
C LYS A 55 29.93 0.34 12.72
N ILE A 56 29.76 1.65 12.94
CA ILE A 56 30.86 2.56 13.31
C ILE A 56 30.35 3.55 14.38
N ILE A 57 31.18 3.81 15.39
CA ILE A 57 31.03 4.93 16.32
C ILE A 57 32.14 5.92 16.00
N GLU A 58 31.78 7.12 15.57
CA GLU A 58 32.72 8.18 15.23
C GLU A 58 32.66 9.28 16.28
N ILE A 59 33.79 9.64 16.86
CA ILE A 59 33.96 10.78 17.75
C ILE A 59 34.66 11.86 16.94
N TYR A 60 33.91 12.90 16.54
CA TYR A 60 34.41 13.94 15.63
C TYR A 60 34.68 15.27 16.34
N ASN A 61 34.33 15.39 17.62
CA ASN A 61 34.73 16.52 18.45
C ASN A 61 35.31 16.02 19.77
N MET A 62 36.63 15.85 19.80
CA MET A 62 37.36 15.34 20.95
C MET A 62 37.21 16.23 22.21
N LYS A 63 36.88 17.52 22.06
CA LYS A 63 36.70 18.45 23.19
C LYS A 63 35.45 18.18 24.03
N LEU A 64 34.50 17.41 23.52
CA LEU A 64 33.21 17.15 24.18
C LEU A 64 33.17 15.81 24.92
N VAL A 65 34.18 14.96 24.75
CA VAL A 65 34.16 13.58 25.25
C VAL A 65 35.33 13.33 26.18
N LYS A 66 35.09 12.66 27.31
CA LYS A 66 36.18 12.13 28.17
C LYS A 66 36.41 10.67 27.82
N LEU A 67 37.61 10.31 27.36
CA LEU A 67 37.94 8.94 26.97
C LEU A 67 39.04 8.40 27.88
N LYS A 68 38.86 7.14 28.29
CA LYS A 68 39.82 6.39 29.09
C LYS A 68 40.16 5.08 28.38
N TYR A 69 41.42 4.69 28.46
CA TYR A 69 41.91 3.38 28.02
C TYR A 69 42.60 2.71 29.20
N CYS A 70 42.23 1.46 29.51
CA CYS A 70 42.70 0.74 30.70
C CYS A 70 42.60 1.55 32.02
N GLY A 71 41.55 2.37 32.15
CA GLY A 71 41.31 3.24 33.32
C GLY A 71 42.05 4.59 33.29
N LEU A 72 43.02 4.78 32.40
CA LEU A 72 43.78 6.02 32.25
C LEU A 72 43.11 6.96 31.24
N PRO A 73 42.84 8.23 31.60
CA PRO A 73 42.31 9.20 30.65
C PRO A 73 43.36 9.58 29.61
N PHE A 74 43.02 9.44 28.32
CA PHE A 74 43.87 9.90 27.21
C PHE A 74 43.27 11.10 26.47
N ASN A 75 41.98 11.40 26.69
CA ASN A 75 41.33 12.59 26.13
C ASN A 75 40.39 13.22 27.17
N SER A 76 40.44 14.54 27.30
CA SER A 76 39.49 15.34 28.07
C SER A 76 39.21 16.68 27.37
N PRO A 77 38.15 17.42 27.76
CA PRO A 77 37.88 18.77 27.25
C PRO A 77 39.05 19.74 27.41
N GLU A 78 39.87 19.54 28.45
CA GLU A 78 41.01 20.37 28.78
C GLU A 78 42.30 19.90 28.08
N VAL A 79 42.44 18.60 27.82
CA VAL A 79 43.66 17.99 27.25
C VAL A 79 43.30 17.08 26.07
N LEU A 80 43.67 17.55 24.86
CA LEU A 80 43.49 16.81 23.62
C LEU A 80 44.69 15.89 23.36
N PRO A 81 44.47 14.64 22.89
CA PRO A 81 45.55 13.70 22.66
C PRO A 81 46.39 14.12 21.44
N SER A 82 47.69 14.23 21.67
CA SER A 82 48.69 14.25 20.60
C SER A 82 48.98 12.83 20.11
N ILE A 83 49.64 12.73 18.95
CA ILE A 83 50.11 11.43 18.43
C ILE A 83 51.00 10.68 19.43
N GLU A 84 51.91 11.37 20.11
CA GLU A 84 52.79 10.80 21.14
C GLU A 84 52.00 10.25 22.33
N GLN A 85 50.94 10.96 22.76
CA GLN A 85 50.10 10.50 23.85
C GLN A 85 49.29 9.25 23.46
N ILE A 86 48.88 9.14 22.19
CA ILE A 86 48.24 7.93 21.66
C ILE A 86 49.24 6.77 21.63
N GLU A 87 50.45 6.97 21.13
CA GLU A 87 51.50 5.93 21.12
C GLU A 87 51.87 5.47 22.53
N HIS A 88 51.98 6.39 23.49
CA HIS A 88 52.22 6.06 24.90
C HIS A 88 51.05 5.25 25.50
N SER A 89 49.81 5.55 25.10
CA SER A 89 48.62 4.90 25.68
C SER A 89 48.28 3.55 25.05
N PHE A 90 48.44 3.42 23.73
CA PHE A 90 48.03 2.25 22.95
C PHE A 90 49.19 1.41 22.42
N GLY A 91 50.43 1.90 22.56
CA GLY A 91 51.64 1.30 22.00
C GLY A 91 51.96 1.82 20.59
N ALA A 92 53.21 1.63 20.17
CA ALA A 92 53.66 1.97 18.83
C ALA A 92 53.10 0.95 17.81
N THR A 93 52.16 1.38 16.98
CA THR A 93 51.63 0.60 15.85
C THR A 93 52.41 0.83 14.56
N HIS A 94 52.45 -0.19 13.69
CA HIS A 94 52.96 -0.15 12.30
C HIS A 94 52.35 1.01 11.47
N PRO A 95 53.00 1.46 10.37
CA PRO A 95 52.99 2.86 9.95
C PRO A 95 51.57 3.31 9.62
N GLY A 96 51.15 4.42 10.24
CA GLY A 96 49.90 5.03 9.87
C GLY A 96 49.91 5.47 8.40
N VAL A 97 48.71 5.61 7.86
CA VAL A 97 48.49 5.86 6.43
C VAL A 97 48.15 7.34 6.25
N TYR A 98 48.92 8.03 5.42
CA TYR A 98 48.58 9.39 5.02
C TYR A 98 47.68 9.36 3.78
N ASP A 99 46.49 9.95 3.90
CA ASP A 99 45.59 10.20 2.79
C ASP A 99 45.82 11.64 2.30
N SER A 100 46.52 11.77 1.16
CA SER A 100 46.85 13.05 0.56
C SER A 100 45.65 13.79 0.00
N GLU A 101 44.57 13.09 -0.37
CA GLU A 101 43.35 13.76 -0.86
C GLU A 101 42.59 14.40 0.30
N LYS A 102 42.55 13.72 1.44
CA LYS A 102 41.83 14.20 2.63
C LYS A 102 42.68 15.05 3.55
N GLN A 103 43.99 15.13 3.33
CA GLN A 103 44.94 15.87 4.18
C GLN A 103 44.91 15.35 5.61
N VAL A 104 44.83 14.02 5.75
CA VAL A 104 44.64 13.35 7.04
C VAL A 104 45.57 12.15 7.14
N PHE A 105 46.28 12.08 8.25
CA PHE A 105 47.04 10.93 8.66
C PHE A 105 46.23 10.05 9.62
N VAL A 106 46.23 8.74 9.37
CA VAL A 106 45.41 7.78 10.11
C VAL A 106 46.29 6.75 10.83
N LEU A 107 46.18 6.70 12.15
CA LEU A 107 46.70 5.59 12.96
C LEU A 107 45.61 4.54 13.13
N ASN A 108 45.89 3.29 12.74
CA ASN A 108 44.94 2.19 12.82
C ASN A 108 45.35 1.20 13.91
N PHE A 109 44.41 0.93 14.81
CA PHE A 109 44.41 -0.16 15.77
C PHE A 109 43.27 -1.13 15.42
N ARG A 110 43.32 -2.35 15.96
CA ARG A 110 42.23 -3.31 15.76
C ARG A 110 40.94 -2.78 16.39
N GLY A 111 40.00 -2.38 15.53
CA GLY A 111 38.70 -1.83 15.88
C GLY A 111 38.69 -0.37 16.32
N LEU A 112 39.79 0.36 16.14
CA LEU A 112 39.92 1.77 16.54
C LEU A 112 40.88 2.51 15.60
N SER A 113 40.51 3.68 15.11
CA SER A 113 41.41 4.52 14.30
C SER A 113 41.40 5.97 14.77
N PHE A 114 42.57 6.62 14.74
CA PHE A 114 42.75 8.04 15.06
C PHE A 114 43.15 8.82 13.82
N TYR A 115 42.53 9.98 13.62
CA TYR A 115 42.71 10.84 12.45
C TYR A 115 43.35 12.17 12.87
N PHE A 116 44.47 12.49 12.25
CA PHE A 116 45.27 13.68 12.48
C PHE A 116 45.27 14.54 11.21
N PRO A 117 44.77 15.78 11.23
CA PRO A 117 44.82 16.66 10.08
C PRO A 117 46.27 17.11 9.85
N ILE A 118 46.80 16.89 8.65
CA ILE A 118 48.17 17.25 8.27
C ILE A 118 48.13 17.93 6.90
N ASP A 119 48.70 19.13 6.80
CA ASP A 119 48.78 19.89 5.54
C ASP A 119 49.73 19.20 4.54
N SER A 120 49.35 19.21 3.27
CA SER A 120 50.03 18.71 2.06
C SER A 120 51.50 19.06 1.98
N LYS A 121 51.90 20.18 2.60
CA LYS A 121 53.29 20.65 2.62
C LYS A 121 54.22 19.69 3.38
N PHE A 122 53.68 18.86 4.28
CA PHE A 122 54.40 17.89 5.08
C PHE A 122 54.32 16.50 4.43
N HIS A 123 55.18 16.25 3.44
CA HIS A 123 55.30 14.92 2.83
C HIS A 123 56.13 14.01 3.75
N PRO A 124 55.76 12.73 3.95
CA PRO A 124 56.63 11.77 4.62
C PRO A 124 57.89 11.56 3.78
N GLY A 125 59.02 12.10 4.22
CA GLY A 125 60.32 11.84 3.59
C GLY A 125 60.73 10.39 3.84
N TYR A 126 61.00 9.64 2.77
CA TYR A 126 61.67 8.33 2.55
C TYR A 126 62.19 7.47 3.74
N ALA A 127 61.57 7.52 4.91
CA ALA A 127 61.87 6.71 6.09
C ALA A 127 60.54 6.20 6.67
N HIS A 128 60.45 4.89 6.87
CA HIS A 128 59.29 4.23 7.45
C HIS A 128 58.92 4.82 8.82
N GLY A 129 57.65 5.19 9.00
CA GLY A 129 57.11 5.64 10.28
C GLY A 129 57.28 7.15 10.52
N LEU A 130 56.39 7.70 11.36
CA LEU A 130 56.19 9.14 11.52
C LEU A 130 57.32 9.90 12.22
N GLY A 131 58.43 9.24 12.56
CA GLY A 131 59.63 9.91 13.06
C GLY A 131 60.24 10.92 12.07
N SER A 132 59.73 11.00 10.84
CA SER A 132 60.19 11.93 9.79
C SER A 132 59.28 13.14 9.52
N LEU A 133 58.08 13.26 10.12
CA LEU A 133 57.23 14.44 9.96
C LEU A 133 57.65 15.52 10.97
N GLN A 134 58.57 16.39 10.57
CA GLN A 134 58.96 17.57 11.36
C GLN A 134 57.94 18.70 11.13
N PHE A 135 57.16 19.02 12.17
CA PHE A 135 56.28 20.17 12.16
C PHE A 135 57.10 21.44 12.46
N PRO A 136 56.84 22.58 11.80
CA PRO A 136 57.75 23.74 11.81
C PRO A 136 57.98 24.39 13.19
N ASN A 137 57.20 23.98 14.20
CA ASN A 137 57.19 24.56 15.54
C ASN A 137 57.39 23.55 16.68
N GLY A 138 57.72 22.28 16.39
CA GLY A 138 57.84 21.23 17.41
C GLY A 138 56.51 20.82 18.07
N THR A 139 55.38 21.30 17.56
CA THR A 139 54.04 20.95 18.05
C THR A 139 53.54 19.67 17.37
N SER A 140 53.29 18.64 18.17
CA SER A 140 52.77 17.35 17.69
C SER A 140 51.28 17.48 17.28
N PRO A 141 50.85 16.85 16.18
CA PRO A 141 49.49 16.97 15.67
C PRO A 141 48.50 16.36 16.67
N LEU A 142 47.37 17.02 16.82
CA LEU A 142 46.29 16.60 17.73
C LEU A 142 45.27 15.74 16.97
N VAL A 143 44.70 14.77 17.67
CA VAL A 143 43.59 13.97 17.12
C VAL A 143 42.40 14.89 16.84
N ALA A 144 41.95 14.93 15.60
CA ALA A 144 40.70 15.61 15.23
C ALA A 144 39.49 14.68 15.35
N LYS A 145 39.68 13.38 15.08
CA LYS A 145 38.61 12.41 15.00
C LYS A 145 39.08 11.01 15.39
N THR A 146 38.19 10.24 15.98
CA THR A 146 38.39 8.83 16.34
C THR A 146 37.23 7.98 15.81
N ALA A 147 37.50 6.79 15.27
CA ALA A 147 36.46 5.87 14.81
C ALA A 147 36.63 4.49 15.45
N ILE A 148 35.54 3.92 15.97
CA ILE A 148 35.47 2.59 16.58
C ILE A 148 34.63 1.69 15.67
N TYR A 149 35.15 0.52 15.33
CA TYR A 149 34.52 -0.41 14.38
C TYR A 149 35.00 -1.85 14.63
N VAL A 150 34.51 -2.80 13.83
CA VAL A 150 35.01 -4.19 13.85
C VAL A 150 35.88 -4.44 12.62
N GLY A 151 37.13 -4.85 12.85
CA GLY A 151 38.10 -5.11 11.78
C GLY A 151 39.47 -4.50 12.10
N ASN A 152 40.38 -4.58 11.13
CA ASN A 152 41.74 -4.06 11.28
C ASN A 152 41.94 -2.66 10.69
N ILE A 153 41.22 -2.33 9.61
CA ILE A 153 41.31 -1.04 8.90
C ILE A 153 39.89 -0.59 8.54
N LEU A 154 39.61 0.70 8.74
CA LEU A 154 38.36 1.29 8.30
C LEU A 154 38.40 1.48 6.79
N ALA A 155 37.50 0.85 6.05
CA ALA A 155 37.36 1.13 4.63
C ALA A 155 36.77 2.53 4.43
N SER A 156 37.60 3.48 4.00
CA SER A 156 37.16 4.83 3.67
C SER A 156 36.47 4.84 2.32
N GLY A 157 35.16 5.12 2.27
CA GLY A 157 34.40 5.12 1.03
C GLY A 157 34.55 6.40 0.21
N SER A 158 34.90 6.26 -1.07
CA SER A 158 34.34 7.00 -2.21
C SER A 158 34.94 6.43 -3.51
N GLY A 159 34.16 5.67 -4.28
CA GLY A 159 34.57 5.16 -5.59
C GLY A 159 35.01 3.70 -5.59
N GLU A 160 34.17 2.88 -6.22
CA GLU A 160 34.44 1.67 -7.00
C GLU A 160 35.47 0.60 -6.58
N GLU A 161 35.00 -0.64 -6.75
CA GLU A 161 35.72 -1.91 -6.89
C GLU A 161 36.20 -2.67 -5.64
N HIS A 162 35.43 -3.72 -5.34
CA HIS A 162 35.83 -4.96 -4.68
C HIS A 162 36.40 -4.89 -3.25
N GLY A 163 35.50 -4.99 -2.26
CA GLY A 163 35.74 -5.98 -1.19
C GLY A 163 35.76 -5.53 0.27
N SER A 164 35.51 -4.27 0.63
CA SER A 164 35.47 -3.92 2.06
C SER A 164 34.48 -2.79 2.35
N LYS A 165 33.19 -3.11 2.48
CA LYS A 165 32.28 -2.26 3.26
C LYS A 165 32.41 -2.71 4.71
N THR A 166 32.71 -1.80 5.63
CA THR A 166 32.76 -2.11 7.08
C THR A 166 31.40 -2.68 7.49
N SER A 167 31.34 -3.98 7.75
CA SER A 167 30.12 -4.69 8.12
C SER A 167 29.82 -4.51 9.61
N PRO A 168 28.55 -4.46 10.02
CA PRO A 168 28.21 -4.50 11.44
C PRO A 168 28.70 -5.82 12.07
N PRO A 169 29.06 -5.84 13.36
CA PRO A 169 29.47 -7.06 14.05
C PRO A 169 28.41 -8.17 13.93
N PRO A 170 28.73 -9.46 14.00
CA PRO A 170 27.72 -10.50 14.12
C PRO A 170 26.88 -10.28 15.40
N LEU A 171 25.58 -10.55 15.34
CA LEU A 171 24.73 -10.55 16.53
C LEU A 171 25.01 -11.84 17.31
N PRO A 172 25.37 -11.77 18.59
CA PRO A 172 25.41 -12.96 19.43
C PRO A 172 24.05 -13.66 19.42
N LEU A 173 24.05 -15.00 19.36
CA LEU A 173 22.80 -15.76 19.29
C LEU A 173 21.89 -15.54 20.50
N VAL A 174 22.50 -15.26 21.65
CA VAL A 174 21.85 -14.87 22.91
C VAL A 174 21.00 -13.60 22.75
N CYS A 175 21.34 -12.70 21.82
CA CYS A 175 20.54 -11.51 21.56
C CYS A 175 19.19 -11.81 20.89
N TYR A 176 18.97 -13.04 20.44
CA TYR A 176 17.71 -13.49 19.82
C TYR A 176 16.76 -14.20 20.81
N HIS A 177 17.08 -14.19 22.11
CA HIS A 177 16.31 -14.78 23.23
C HIS A 177 14.82 -15.03 22.95
N ASN A 178 14.47 -16.30 22.70
CA ASN A 178 13.10 -16.79 22.50
C ASN A 178 12.26 -16.05 21.42
N ASN A 179 12.88 -15.25 20.57
CA ASN A 179 12.19 -14.53 19.49
C ASN A 179 12.38 -15.27 18.16
N LEU A 180 11.35 -15.21 17.33
CA LEU A 180 11.39 -15.66 15.94
C LEU A 180 11.74 -14.49 15.04
N TYR A 181 12.69 -14.71 14.15
CA TYR A 181 13.08 -13.76 13.11
C TYR A 181 12.78 -14.34 11.75
N LEU A 182 12.40 -13.48 10.82
CA LEU A 182 12.14 -13.86 9.45
C LEU A 182 13.46 -13.82 8.65
N GLU A 183 13.79 -14.93 8.00
CA GLU A 183 14.84 -14.99 6.98
C GLU A 183 14.27 -14.67 5.60
N LYS A 184 13.09 -15.22 5.28
CA LYS A 184 12.41 -15.02 4.00
C LYS A 184 10.91 -15.33 4.10
N ALA A 185 10.07 -14.59 3.39
CA ALA A 185 8.65 -14.89 3.21
C ALA A 185 8.30 -15.13 1.74
N ASP A 186 7.96 -16.36 1.38
CA ASP A 186 7.47 -16.70 0.05
C ASP A 186 5.94 -16.61 0.01
N ILE A 187 5.39 -15.86 -0.95
CA ILE A 187 3.93 -15.73 -1.09
C ILE A 187 3.38 -16.96 -1.83
N ILE A 188 2.54 -17.75 -1.17
CA ILE A 188 1.91 -18.94 -1.74
C ILE A 188 0.75 -18.51 -2.62
N ARG A 189 0.77 -18.88 -3.90
CA ARG A 189 -0.28 -18.55 -4.87
C ARG A 189 -0.73 -19.78 -5.64
N ASP A 190 -2.02 -19.84 -5.93
CA ASP A 190 -2.63 -20.80 -6.84
C ASP A 190 -3.17 -20.05 -8.06
N LYS A 191 -2.56 -20.32 -9.23
CA LYS A 191 -2.80 -19.62 -10.50
C LYS A 191 -2.64 -18.09 -10.37
N ALA A 192 -3.74 -17.40 -10.05
CA ALA A 192 -3.84 -15.95 -9.94
C ALA A 192 -4.27 -15.46 -8.56
N ARG A 193 -4.50 -16.36 -7.59
CA ARG A 193 -4.98 -16.02 -6.24
C ARG A 193 -3.95 -16.38 -5.18
N THR A 194 -3.76 -15.48 -4.23
CA THR A 194 -2.89 -15.65 -3.07
C THR A 194 -3.60 -16.51 -2.03
N ARG A 195 -2.95 -17.60 -1.61
CA ARG A 195 -3.45 -18.54 -0.61
C ARG A 195 -2.92 -18.25 0.78
N GLY A 196 -1.70 -17.72 0.89
CA GLY A 196 -1.05 -17.47 2.18
C GLY A 196 0.43 -17.15 2.05
N LEU A 197 1.15 -17.36 3.14
CA LEU A 197 2.57 -17.11 3.27
C LEU A 197 3.30 -18.37 3.73
N LYS A 198 4.46 -18.60 3.14
CA LYS A 198 5.46 -19.57 3.61
C LYS A 198 6.63 -18.79 4.20
N LEU A 199 6.82 -18.93 5.51
CA LEU A 199 7.76 -18.18 6.31
C LEU A 199 8.96 -19.08 6.67
N HIS A 200 10.15 -18.64 6.29
CA HIS A 200 11.42 -19.22 6.72
C HIS A 200 11.91 -18.42 7.91
N LEU A 201 11.89 -19.05 9.08
CA LEU A 201 12.13 -18.44 10.37
C LEU A 201 13.42 -18.98 10.97
N PHE A 202 14.04 -18.18 11.83
CA PHE A 202 15.12 -18.65 12.69
C PHE A 202 14.97 -18.15 14.12
N THR A 203 15.49 -18.95 15.05
CA THR A 203 15.50 -18.65 16.48
C THR A 203 16.71 -19.31 17.16
N GLU A 204 16.94 -18.97 18.42
CA GLU A 204 17.95 -19.61 19.26
C GLU A 204 17.46 -21.01 19.69
N GLY A 205 18.33 -22.02 19.57
CA GLY A 205 18.03 -23.39 19.99
C GLY A 205 19.24 -24.10 20.58
N SER A 206 18.99 -25.18 21.31
CA SER A 206 20.04 -26.04 21.87
C SER A 206 20.18 -27.34 21.05
N SER A 207 21.40 -27.83 20.89
CA SER A 207 21.66 -29.14 20.29
C SER A 207 21.43 -30.24 21.33
N GLY A 208 20.61 -31.22 21.00
CA GLY A 208 20.09 -32.25 21.92
C GLY A 208 21.09 -33.31 22.40
N THR A 209 22.32 -32.94 22.76
CA THR A 209 23.29 -33.86 23.35
C THR A 209 23.86 -33.24 24.62
N ARG A 210 23.80 -34.01 25.72
CA ARG A 210 24.03 -33.62 27.13
C ARG A 210 25.42 -33.06 27.50
N ALA A 211 26.19 -32.50 26.58
CA ALA A 211 27.47 -31.87 26.87
C ALA A 211 27.52 -30.48 26.22
N LEU A 212 27.41 -29.45 27.08
CA LEU A 212 27.47 -28.01 26.80
C LEU A 212 26.29 -27.47 25.97
N LEU A 213 25.41 -26.72 26.64
CA LEU A 213 24.31 -25.93 26.07
C LEU A 213 24.86 -24.73 25.27
N GLU A 214 25.62 -24.97 24.20
CA GLU A 214 25.98 -23.89 23.30
C GLU A 214 24.76 -23.46 22.46
N PRO A 215 24.38 -22.17 22.48
CA PRO A 215 23.27 -21.69 21.68
C PRO A 215 23.63 -21.78 20.19
N LYS A 216 22.72 -22.35 19.39
CA LYS A 216 22.85 -22.46 17.92
C LYS A 216 21.63 -21.86 17.21
N LYS A 217 21.83 -21.33 15.99
CA LYS A 217 20.73 -20.87 15.12
C LYS A 217 19.92 -22.09 14.67
N ARG A 218 18.63 -22.12 14.99
CA ARG A 218 17.68 -23.14 14.53
C ARG A 218 16.77 -22.52 13.46
N CYS A 219 16.73 -23.11 12.28
CA CYS A 219 15.84 -22.70 11.19
C CYS A 219 14.55 -23.52 11.18
N LEU A 220 13.43 -22.88 10.85
CA LEU A 220 12.08 -23.44 10.82
C LEU A 220 11.35 -22.93 9.58
N THR A 221 10.52 -23.76 8.96
CA THR A 221 9.63 -23.32 7.88
C THR A 221 8.19 -23.53 8.30
N LYS A 222 7.37 -22.49 8.18
CA LYS A 222 5.96 -22.48 8.60
C LYS A 222 5.09 -21.87 7.52
N GLU A 223 3.89 -22.42 7.32
CA GLU A 223 2.93 -21.92 6.37
C GLU A 223 1.71 -21.37 7.12
N VAL A 224 1.20 -20.23 6.67
CA VAL A 224 0.03 -19.57 7.24
C VAL A 224 -0.87 -19.11 6.10
N LEU A 225 -2.11 -19.58 6.10
CA LEU A 225 -3.04 -19.45 4.98
C LEU A 225 -4.21 -18.53 5.30
N PHE A 226 -4.79 -17.92 4.28
CA PHE A 226 -6.06 -17.23 4.42
C PHE A 226 -7.15 -18.21 4.89
N GLY A 227 -7.86 -17.85 5.95
CA GLY A 227 -8.87 -18.70 6.59
C GLY A 227 -8.39 -19.44 7.84
N ASP A 228 -7.08 -19.54 8.08
CA ASP A 228 -6.51 -20.12 9.31
C ASP A 228 -7.03 -19.37 10.54
N THR A 229 -7.24 -20.09 11.63
CA THR A 229 -7.72 -19.51 12.89
C THR A 229 -6.58 -18.85 13.67
N CYS A 230 -6.91 -18.07 14.70
CA CYS A 230 -5.89 -17.55 15.62
C CYS A 230 -5.05 -18.67 16.26
N GLU A 231 -5.66 -19.81 16.57
CA GLU A 231 -4.99 -20.96 17.18
C GLU A 231 -3.96 -21.58 16.23
N ASP A 232 -4.33 -21.71 14.94
CA ASP A 232 -3.41 -22.18 13.90
C ASP A 232 -2.20 -21.24 13.78
N VAL A 233 -2.43 -19.92 13.80
CA VAL A 233 -1.34 -18.93 13.72
C VAL A 233 -0.47 -18.93 14.96
N LEU A 234 -1.06 -19.02 16.16
CA LEU A 234 -0.29 -19.12 17.41
C LEU A 234 0.54 -20.40 17.48
N SER A 235 0.02 -21.50 16.98
CA SER A 235 0.73 -22.77 16.85
C SER A 235 1.91 -22.68 15.85
N ALA A 236 1.71 -21.94 14.75
CA ALA A 236 2.71 -21.78 13.72
C ALA A 236 3.83 -20.79 14.11
N LEU A 237 3.46 -19.61 14.62
CA LEU A 237 4.35 -18.45 14.78
C LEU A 237 4.58 -18.04 16.25
N GLY A 238 3.90 -18.68 17.20
CA GLY A 238 3.93 -18.27 18.60
C GLY A 238 3.14 -16.98 18.87
N ALA A 239 3.27 -16.49 20.10
CA ALA A 239 2.56 -15.29 20.54
C ALA A 239 3.02 -14.05 19.77
N PRO A 240 2.10 -13.17 19.34
CA PRO A 240 2.46 -11.93 18.68
C PRO A 240 3.15 -10.97 19.65
N SER A 241 4.03 -10.11 19.11
CA SER A 241 4.69 -9.07 19.90
C SER A 241 3.67 -8.08 20.49
N ARG A 242 2.60 -7.82 19.74
CA ARG A 242 1.48 -7.00 20.19
C ARG A 242 0.19 -7.48 19.55
N VAL A 243 -0.88 -7.47 20.33
CA VAL A 243 -2.25 -7.57 19.80
C VAL A 243 -2.82 -6.17 19.75
N PHE A 244 -3.14 -5.70 18.54
CA PHE A 244 -3.83 -4.45 18.37
C PHE A 244 -5.30 -4.72 18.06
N TYR A 245 -6.15 -4.47 19.05
CA TYR A 245 -7.59 -4.43 18.82
C TYR A 245 -7.92 -3.12 18.14
N LYS A 246 -8.64 -3.19 17.03
CA LYS A 246 -9.12 -2.00 16.34
C LYS A 246 -9.96 -1.19 17.34
N ALA A 247 -9.51 0.01 17.68
CA ALA A 247 -10.22 0.88 18.62
C ALA A 247 -11.61 1.23 18.06
N GLU A 248 -12.61 1.34 18.94
CA GLU A 248 -13.85 2.00 18.54
C GLU A 248 -13.55 3.45 18.17
N ASP A 249 -14.07 3.85 17.02
CA ASP A 249 -13.88 5.10 16.31
C ASP A 249 -13.78 6.36 17.22
N LYS A 250 -12.67 7.10 17.19
CA LYS A 250 -12.52 8.38 17.93
C LYS A 250 -13.30 9.55 17.31
N MET A 251 -13.79 9.42 16.06
CA MET A 251 -14.83 10.33 15.52
C MET A 251 -16.23 10.00 16.08
N ARG A 252 -16.42 8.89 16.82
CA ARG A 252 -17.63 8.72 17.64
C ARG A 252 -17.74 9.78 18.71
N ILE A 253 -16.66 10.44 19.12
CA ILE A 253 -16.67 11.47 20.18
C ILE A 253 -17.17 12.83 19.65
N HIS A 254 -16.99 13.09 18.34
CA HIS A 254 -17.51 14.29 17.66
C HIS A 254 -18.83 14.04 16.92
N SER A 255 -19.29 12.79 16.88
CA SER A 255 -20.70 12.49 16.67
C SER A 255 -21.47 13.02 17.88
N PRO A 256 -22.56 13.79 17.70
CA PRO A 256 -23.33 14.39 18.80
C PRO A 256 -23.96 13.36 19.77
N HIS A 257 -23.73 12.06 19.52
CA HIS A 257 -24.26 10.94 20.30
C HIS A 257 -23.15 10.02 20.85
N ALA A 258 -21.94 10.54 21.02
CA ALA A 258 -20.77 9.83 21.58
C ALA A 258 -21.04 9.01 22.85
N HIS A 259 -21.98 9.47 23.68
CA HIS A 259 -22.21 8.95 25.03
C HIS A 259 -23.34 7.93 25.16
N LYS A 260 -24.11 7.64 24.09
CA LYS A 260 -25.35 6.86 24.21
C LYS A 260 -25.47 5.65 23.27
N ARG A 261 -24.34 5.06 22.84
CA ARG A 261 -24.34 3.79 22.09
C ARG A 261 -23.57 2.69 22.81
N ASP A 262 -24.27 1.58 23.03
CA ASP A 262 -23.77 0.37 23.67
C ASP A 262 -22.70 -0.33 22.80
N LYS A 263 -21.74 -0.95 23.49
CA LYS A 263 -20.43 -1.43 23.00
C LYS A 263 -20.54 -2.46 21.87
N THR A 264 -19.84 -2.27 20.75
CA THR A 264 -19.53 -3.41 19.87
C THR A 264 -18.62 -4.36 20.64
N ARG A 265 -19.12 -5.54 21.03
CA ARG A 265 -18.42 -6.39 22.01
C ARG A 265 -17.07 -6.93 21.52
N ARG A 266 -16.78 -6.97 20.21
CA ARG A 266 -15.50 -7.46 19.66
C ARG A 266 -15.16 -6.75 18.35
N SER A 267 -14.01 -6.08 18.31
CA SER A 267 -13.44 -5.47 17.12
C SER A 267 -12.44 -6.42 16.46
N ASP A 268 -12.27 -6.31 15.14
CA ASP A 268 -11.20 -7.02 14.43
C ASP A 268 -9.86 -6.65 15.07
N PHE A 269 -8.92 -7.59 15.09
CA PHE A 269 -7.66 -7.38 15.77
C PHE A 269 -6.50 -7.91 14.93
N PHE A 270 -5.36 -7.27 15.12
CA PHE A 270 -4.11 -7.63 14.50
C PHE A 270 -3.23 -8.39 15.47
N TYR A 271 -2.58 -9.41 14.96
CA TYR A 271 -1.33 -9.92 15.51
C TYR A 271 -0.19 -9.22 14.80
N ASN A 272 0.54 -8.39 15.55
CA ASN A 272 1.71 -7.69 15.06
C ASN A 272 2.96 -8.47 15.44
N TYR A 273 3.71 -8.93 14.43
CA TYR A 273 5.00 -9.60 14.59
C TYR A 273 6.11 -8.67 14.12
N PHE A 274 6.57 -7.79 15.02
CA PHE A 274 7.54 -6.74 14.68
C PHE A 274 8.87 -7.32 14.16
N THR A 275 9.32 -8.44 14.72
CA THR A 275 10.56 -9.14 14.31
C THR A 275 10.45 -9.84 12.95
N LEU A 276 9.22 -10.10 12.49
CA LEU A 276 8.94 -10.72 11.19
C LEU A 276 8.60 -9.68 10.11
N GLY A 277 8.37 -8.41 10.50
CA GLY A 277 7.85 -7.39 9.58
C GLY A 277 6.44 -7.72 9.06
N LEU A 278 5.64 -8.45 9.84
CA LEU A 278 4.38 -9.04 9.43
C LEU A 278 3.24 -8.65 10.37
N ASP A 279 2.13 -8.20 9.79
CA ASP A 279 0.84 -8.10 10.50
C ASP A 279 -0.18 -9.06 9.91
N ILE A 280 -0.90 -9.74 10.80
CA ILE A 280 -1.98 -10.66 10.45
C ILE A 280 -3.28 -10.13 11.04
N LEU A 281 -4.26 -9.84 10.19
CA LEU A 281 -5.58 -9.38 10.61
C LEU A 281 -6.54 -10.55 10.76
N PHE A 282 -7.21 -10.63 11.90
CA PHE A 282 -8.26 -11.60 12.17
C PHE A 282 -9.63 -10.95 12.19
N ASN A 283 -10.60 -11.67 11.65
CA ASN A 283 -12.01 -11.32 11.75
C ASN A 283 -12.49 -11.56 13.20
N ALA A 284 -13.09 -10.55 13.83
CA ALA A 284 -13.56 -10.63 15.22
C ALA A 284 -14.60 -11.73 15.47
N LYS A 285 -15.41 -12.04 14.44
CA LYS A 285 -16.50 -13.03 14.51
C LYS A 285 -15.99 -14.45 14.28
N THR A 286 -15.20 -14.65 13.23
CA THR A 286 -14.75 -15.99 12.83
C THR A 286 -13.38 -16.36 13.41
N GLN A 287 -12.63 -15.39 13.95
CA GLN A 287 -11.24 -15.55 14.41
C GLN A 287 -10.31 -16.12 13.32
N CYS A 288 -10.65 -15.91 12.06
CA CYS A 288 -9.87 -16.39 10.91
C CYS A 288 -9.10 -15.24 10.24
N ILE A 289 -7.97 -15.57 9.61
CA ILE A 289 -7.14 -14.63 8.86
C ILE A 289 -7.93 -14.03 7.70
N LYS A 290 -8.02 -12.70 7.70
CA LYS A 290 -8.63 -11.88 6.64
C LYS A 290 -7.56 -11.22 5.76
N LYS A 291 -6.39 -10.87 6.31
CA LYS A 291 -5.36 -10.06 5.63
C LYS A 291 -3.95 -10.31 6.18
N PHE A 292 -2.96 -10.25 5.28
CA PHE A 292 -1.54 -10.12 5.61
C PHE A 292 -1.03 -8.73 5.20
N VAL A 293 -0.13 -8.15 5.99
CA VAL A 293 0.61 -6.92 5.66
C VAL A 293 2.09 -7.19 5.87
N LEU A 294 2.90 -6.94 4.85
CA LEU A 294 4.35 -7.14 4.83
C LEU A 294 5.02 -5.77 4.79
N HIS A 295 5.86 -5.45 5.78
CA HIS A 295 6.52 -4.17 5.93
C HIS A 295 7.99 -4.24 5.49
N THR A 296 8.47 -3.28 4.69
CA THR A 296 9.86 -3.29 4.18
C THR A 296 10.82 -2.41 4.97
N ASN A 297 10.31 -1.57 5.87
CA ASN A 297 11.08 -0.76 6.82
C ASN A 297 12.12 0.16 6.15
N TYR A 298 11.70 0.97 5.18
CA TYR A 298 12.52 2.03 4.58
C TYR A 298 12.56 3.30 5.46
N PRO A 299 13.71 3.97 5.60
CA PRO A 299 13.79 5.31 6.18
C PRO A 299 12.98 6.30 5.32
N GLY A 300 12.37 7.29 5.96
CA GLY A 300 11.41 8.18 5.30
C GLY A 300 9.99 7.58 5.18
N HIS A 301 9.76 6.35 5.66
CA HIS A 301 8.41 5.83 5.84
C HIS A 301 7.92 6.08 7.26
N TYR A 302 6.61 6.24 7.44
CA TYR A 302 6.01 6.49 8.74
C TYR A 302 6.20 5.34 9.75
N ASN A 303 6.18 4.08 9.29
CA ASN A 303 6.41 2.90 10.13
C ASN A 303 7.89 2.55 10.27
N PHE A 304 8.79 3.39 9.75
CA PHE A 304 10.22 3.19 9.91
C PHE A 304 10.54 3.01 11.39
N ASN A 305 11.43 2.07 11.68
CA ASN A 305 11.89 1.74 13.04
C ASN A 305 10.89 0.97 13.92
N MET A 306 9.65 0.72 13.45
CA MET A 306 8.66 -0.07 14.17
C MET A 306 8.76 -1.58 13.85
N TYR A 307 9.12 -1.92 12.62
CA TYR A 307 9.16 -3.29 12.11
C TYR A 307 10.55 -3.64 11.61
N HIS A 308 10.94 -4.90 11.75
CA HIS A 308 12.02 -5.46 10.95
C HIS A 308 11.58 -5.55 9.49
N ARG A 309 12.53 -5.52 8.56
CA ARG A 309 12.24 -5.70 7.14
C ARG A 309 11.71 -7.11 6.90
N CYS A 310 10.56 -7.21 6.25
CA CYS A 310 10.03 -8.45 5.75
C CYS A 310 10.66 -8.78 4.39
N GLU A 311 11.52 -9.79 4.36
CA GLU A 311 12.19 -10.30 3.15
C GLU A 311 11.23 -11.12 2.27
N PHE A 312 10.21 -10.46 1.73
CA PHE A 312 9.18 -11.14 0.94
C PHE A 312 9.57 -11.33 -0.53
N SER A 313 9.04 -12.37 -1.13
CA SER A 313 9.13 -12.64 -2.57
C SER A 313 7.75 -13.00 -3.13
N LEU A 314 7.27 -12.17 -4.05
CA LEU A 314 6.00 -12.29 -4.75
C LEU A 314 6.26 -12.49 -6.25
N THR A 315 6.10 -13.71 -6.73
CA THR A 315 6.21 -13.99 -8.16
C THR A 315 4.83 -13.92 -8.83
N LEU A 316 4.72 -13.09 -9.86
CA LEU A 316 3.51 -12.89 -10.65
C LEU A 316 3.76 -13.44 -12.07
N PRO A 317 2.86 -14.30 -12.62
CA PRO A 317 2.99 -14.72 -14.00
C PRO A 317 2.87 -13.51 -14.94
N PRO A 318 3.59 -13.50 -16.06
CA PRO A 318 3.57 -12.40 -17.01
C PRO A 318 2.21 -12.26 -17.70
N GLU A 319 1.91 -11.06 -18.18
CA GLU A 319 0.74 -10.83 -19.03
C GLU A 319 1.07 -11.16 -20.49
N ASN A 320 0.29 -12.05 -21.12
CA ASN A 320 0.38 -12.28 -22.56
C ASN A 320 -0.12 -11.02 -23.29
N ASN A 321 0.78 -10.21 -23.83
CA ASN A 321 0.46 -9.17 -24.80
C ASN A 321 0.10 -9.82 -26.15
N SER A 322 -1.11 -10.36 -26.29
CA SER A 322 -1.62 -10.82 -27.59
C SER A 322 -2.10 -9.63 -28.42
N THR A 323 -1.18 -8.78 -28.90
CA THR A 323 -1.46 -7.80 -29.99
C THR A 323 -0.21 -7.24 -30.70
N GLU A 324 0.92 -7.96 -30.75
CA GLU A 324 1.99 -7.61 -31.71
C GLU A 324 2.49 -8.87 -32.43
N SER A 325 1.74 -9.29 -33.45
CA SER A 325 2.27 -10.19 -34.47
C SER A 325 3.20 -9.38 -35.37
N GLY A 326 4.51 -9.33 -35.06
CA GLY A 326 5.45 -8.57 -35.88
C GLY A 326 6.93 -8.55 -35.52
N LYS A 327 7.41 -9.22 -34.47
CA LYS A 327 8.85 -9.39 -34.22
C LYS A 327 9.19 -10.83 -33.84
N LEU A 328 9.91 -11.50 -34.72
CA LEU A 328 10.60 -12.76 -34.47
C LEU A 328 11.78 -12.51 -33.52
N ILE A 329 11.53 -12.51 -32.22
CA ILE A 329 12.54 -12.91 -31.21
C ILE A 329 11.79 -13.72 -30.16
N ASP A 330 12.18 -14.98 -30.03
CA ASP A 330 11.66 -15.95 -29.09
C ASP A 330 12.12 -15.58 -27.66
N VAL A 331 11.41 -14.66 -27.01
CA VAL A 331 11.54 -14.41 -25.57
C VAL A 331 10.20 -14.79 -24.94
N SER A 332 10.12 -16.01 -24.43
CA SER A 332 9.06 -16.41 -23.51
C SER A 332 8.95 -15.33 -22.41
N PRO A 333 7.76 -14.76 -22.14
CA PRO A 333 7.67 -13.70 -21.15
C PRO A 333 8.04 -14.28 -19.79
N SER A 334 8.99 -13.66 -19.09
CA SER A 334 9.49 -14.12 -17.80
C SER A 334 8.57 -13.65 -16.66
N PRO A 335 8.39 -14.45 -15.60
CA PRO A 335 7.58 -14.06 -14.45
C PRO A 335 8.23 -12.88 -13.70
N VAL A 336 7.39 -11.91 -13.31
CA VAL A 336 7.84 -10.72 -12.58
C VAL A 336 7.90 -11.04 -11.10
N THR A 337 9.06 -10.89 -10.48
CA THR A 337 9.24 -11.12 -9.04
C THR A 337 9.38 -9.81 -8.30
N ILE A 338 8.41 -9.52 -7.45
CA ILE A 338 8.39 -8.35 -6.56
C ILE A 338 8.96 -8.79 -5.20
N THR A 339 10.03 -8.13 -4.79
CA THR A 339 10.70 -8.26 -3.50
C THR A 339 10.67 -6.96 -2.70
N ALA A 340 11.11 -7.01 -1.44
CA ALA A 340 11.28 -5.84 -0.59
C ALA A 340 12.22 -4.75 -1.17
N TYR A 341 13.07 -5.09 -2.13
CA TYR A 341 14.06 -4.20 -2.74
C TYR A 341 13.64 -3.60 -4.08
N THR A 342 12.49 -4.03 -4.60
CA THR A 342 12.07 -3.68 -5.97
C THR A 342 11.56 -2.25 -6.02
N LYS A 343 12.03 -1.48 -7.00
CA LYS A 343 11.46 -0.17 -7.30
C LYS A 343 10.14 -0.31 -8.06
N TRP A 344 9.18 0.53 -7.71
CA TRP A 344 7.84 0.53 -8.27
C TRP A 344 7.82 0.76 -9.78
N ASP A 345 8.66 1.65 -10.31
CA ASP A 345 8.72 1.95 -11.74
C ASP A 345 8.89 0.68 -12.58
N ARG A 346 9.85 -0.18 -12.21
CA ARG A 346 10.10 -1.47 -12.87
C ARG A 346 8.91 -2.41 -12.82
N VAL A 347 8.18 -2.41 -11.70
CA VAL A 347 6.98 -3.24 -11.51
C VAL A 347 5.83 -2.70 -12.36
N SER A 348 5.66 -1.38 -12.41
CA SER A 348 4.60 -0.69 -13.15
C SER A 348 4.74 -0.79 -14.68
N GLU A 349 5.97 -0.91 -15.18
CA GLU A 349 6.25 -1.15 -16.60
C GLU A 349 5.86 -2.56 -17.04
N GLN A 350 6.03 -3.56 -16.17
CA GLN A 350 5.86 -4.97 -16.49
C GLN A 350 4.46 -5.52 -16.15
N LEU A 351 3.70 -4.82 -15.31
CA LEU A 351 2.38 -5.26 -14.83
C LEU A 351 1.37 -4.12 -14.95
N LYS A 352 0.15 -4.42 -15.39
CA LYS A 352 -0.97 -3.46 -15.35
C LYS A 352 -1.37 -3.18 -13.90
N ALA A 353 -0.73 -2.18 -13.31
CA ALA A 353 -1.14 -1.60 -12.04
C ALA A 353 -2.37 -0.70 -12.22
N SER A 354 -3.08 -0.40 -11.12
CA SER A 354 -4.13 0.62 -11.11
C SER A 354 -3.61 1.94 -11.70
N ALA A 355 -4.30 2.46 -12.72
CA ALA A 355 -3.92 3.69 -13.42
C ALA A 355 -3.94 4.94 -12.52
N ARG A 356 -4.61 4.88 -11.35
CA ARG A 356 -4.56 5.93 -10.32
C ARG A 356 -4.26 5.30 -8.95
N PRO A 357 -3.20 5.74 -8.25
CA PRO A 357 -2.97 5.31 -6.88
C PRO A 357 -3.94 5.99 -5.92
N VAL A 358 -4.26 5.30 -4.84
CA VAL A 358 -4.81 5.95 -3.66
C VAL A 358 -3.69 6.75 -3.01
N VAL A 359 -3.95 8.00 -2.62
CA VAL A 359 -3.00 8.79 -1.83
C VAL A 359 -3.26 8.55 -0.35
N LEU A 360 -2.22 8.11 0.36
CA LEU A 360 -2.21 8.08 1.80
C LEU A 360 -1.41 9.21 2.35
N ASN A 361 -2.07 10.08 3.10
CA ASN A 361 -1.38 10.91 4.05
C ASN A 361 -1.30 10.21 5.41
N ARG A 362 -0.28 10.48 6.22
CA ARG A 362 -0.31 10.06 7.62
C ARG A 362 -0.33 11.36 8.48
N ALA A 363 -1.24 11.57 9.44
CA ALA A 363 -1.22 12.67 10.42
C ALA A 363 -1.84 12.19 11.76
N SER A 364 -1.01 11.99 12.80
CA SER A 364 -1.40 11.26 14.04
C SER A 364 -2.30 12.06 14.98
N SER A 365 -2.48 13.36 14.72
CA SER A 365 -3.38 14.26 15.42
C SER A 365 -3.49 15.59 14.67
N THR A 366 -4.36 16.49 15.11
CA THR A 366 -4.44 17.88 14.63
C THR A 366 -3.13 18.66 14.81
N ASN A 367 -2.21 18.17 15.66
CA ASN A 367 -0.93 18.80 16.01
C ASN A 367 0.32 17.98 15.62
N THR A 368 0.18 16.82 14.95
CA THR A 368 1.33 16.04 14.46
C THR A 368 1.21 15.78 12.97
N THR A 369 1.99 16.52 12.19
CA THR A 369 2.18 16.31 10.76
C THR A 369 3.10 15.11 10.55
N ASN A 370 2.79 14.18 9.65
CA ASN A 370 3.80 13.22 9.20
C ASN A 370 4.90 14.01 8.49
N PRO A 371 6.14 13.98 9.01
CA PRO A 371 7.24 14.74 8.41
C PRO A 371 7.62 14.23 7.02
N PHE A 372 7.23 12.99 6.68
CA PHE A 372 7.63 12.34 5.44
C PHE A 372 6.61 12.43 4.29
N GLY A 373 5.50 13.15 4.48
CA GLY A 373 4.50 13.34 3.43
C GLY A 373 3.60 12.12 3.15
N CYS A 374 3.09 12.04 1.92
CA CYS A 374 2.12 11.01 1.54
C CYS A 374 2.79 9.84 0.77
N THR A 375 2.13 8.68 0.79
CA THR A 375 2.50 7.47 0.03
C THR A 375 1.37 7.09 -0.91
N PHE A 376 1.64 6.25 -1.90
CA PHE A 376 0.72 5.92 -3.00
C PHE A 376 0.44 4.42 -3.00
N CYS A 377 -0.83 4.00 -2.92
CA CYS A 377 -1.18 2.59 -3.02
C CYS A 377 -1.69 2.26 -4.40
N TYR A 378 -1.10 1.22 -4.95
CA TYR A 378 -1.48 0.64 -6.23
C TYR A 378 -2.05 -0.75 -6.01
N GLY A 379 -3.22 -1.00 -6.57
CA GLY A 379 -3.75 -2.36 -6.68
C GLY A 379 -3.05 -3.10 -7.81
N ILE A 380 -2.53 -4.30 -7.51
CA ILE A 380 -2.04 -5.27 -8.48
C ILE A 380 -2.76 -6.60 -8.21
N ARG A 381 -3.73 -6.94 -9.06
CA ARG A 381 -4.53 -8.19 -8.94
C ARG A 381 -5.21 -8.28 -7.56
N ASP A 382 -4.80 -9.24 -6.74
CA ASP A 382 -5.27 -9.50 -5.38
C ASP A 382 -4.33 -8.98 -4.29
N ALA A 383 -3.33 -8.17 -4.68
CA ALA A 383 -2.40 -7.49 -3.81
C ALA A 383 -2.51 -5.97 -3.96
N ILE A 384 -2.14 -5.27 -2.91
CA ILE A 384 -2.00 -3.81 -2.87
C ILE A 384 -0.57 -3.54 -2.44
N VAL A 385 0.07 -2.61 -3.14
CA VAL A 385 1.45 -2.21 -2.91
C VAL A 385 1.46 -0.73 -2.54
N GLU A 386 2.00 -0.42 -1.37
CA GLU A 386 2.25 0.94 -0.90
C GLU A 386 3.62 1.40 -1.37
N VAL A 387 3.67 2.55 -2.02
CA VAL A 387 4.85 3.11 -2.68
C VAL A 387 5.14 4.50 -2.14
N MET A 388 6.40 4.75 -1.82
CA MET A 388 6.89 6.06 -1.37
C MET A 388 7.13 7.01 -2.55
N ALA A 389 7.31 8.30 -2.29
CA ALA A 389 7.61 9.29 -3.33
C ALA A 389 8.90 8.97 -4.13
N ASN A 390 9.85 8.28 -3.50
CA ASN A 390 11.10 7.81 -4.10
C ASN A 390 10.98 6.46 -4.84
N GLN A 391 9.75 5.99 -5.11
CA GLN A 391 9.42 4.75 -5.82
C GLN A 391 9.82 3.45 -5.11
N HIS A 392 10.20 3.49 -3.83
CA HIS A 392 10.39 2.27 -3.05
C HIS A 392 9.06 1.74 -2.53
N ILE A 393 8.92 0.41 -2.50
CA ILE A 393 7.76 -0.27 -1.93
C ILE A 393 7.91 -0.28 -0.41
N ALA A 394 7.04 0.43 0.30
CA ALA A 394 7.07 0.50 1.76
C ALA A 394 6.29 -0.64 2.44
N SER A 395 5.22 -1.11 1.81
CA SER A 395 4.48 -2.27 2.28
C SER A 395 3.72 -2.96 1.15
N ALA A 396 3.42 -4.24 1.33
CA ALA A 396 2.55 -4.99 0.43
C ALA A 396 1.49 -5.76 1.25
N GLY A 397 0.25 -5.81 0.76
CA GLY A 397 -0.84 -6.52 1.43
C GLY A 397 -1.80 -7.20 0.46
N GLY A 398 -2.17 -8.45 0.74
CA GLY A 398 -3.15 -9.21 -0.06
C GLY A 398 -4.58 -9.00 0.42
N THR A 399 -5.54 -8.78 -0.49
CA THR A 399 -6.98 -8.72 -0.18
C THR A 399 -7.81 -9.62 -1.12
N ALA A 400 -8.92 -10.17 -0.61
CA ALA A 400 -9.86 -10.95 -1.41
C ALA A 400 -10.83 -10.03 -2.21
N GLY A 401 -10.30 -9.27 -3.18
CA GLY A 401 -10.98 -8.13 -3.83
C GLY A 401 -11.90 -8.40 -5.04
N THR A 402 -12.69 -9.49 -5.08
CA THR A 402 -13.65 -9.74 -6.20
C THR A 402 -15.05 -10.14 -5.74
N PHE A 403 -15.41 -9.90 -4.48
CA PHE A 403 -16.60 -10.53 -3.91
C PHE A 403 -17.94 -9.90 -4.34
N VAL A 404 -18.05 -8.57 -4.54
CA VAL A 404 -19.35 -7.92 -4.79
C VAL A 404 -19.89 -8.17 -6.18
N ASP A 405 -19.09 -7.88 -7.22
CA ASP A 405 -19.51 -8.06 -8.60
C ASP A 405 -19.76 -9.55 -8.89
N ILE A 406 -19.01 -10.46 -8.26
CA ILE A 406 -19.22 -11.92 -8.37
C ILE A 406 -20.44 -12.37 -7.55
N ALA A 407 -20.66 -11.85 -6.34
CA ALA A 407 -21.78 -12.27 -5.49
C ALA A 407 -23.13 -11.85 -6.06
N LEU A 408 -23.21 -10.66 -6.66
CA LEU A 408 -24.46 -10.15 -7.18
C LEU A 408 -24.70 -10.49 -8.64
N PHE A 409 -23.66 -10.74 -9.47
CA PHE A 409 -23.77 -11.02 -10.91
C PHE A 409 -24.97 -11.90 -11.32
N PRO A 410 -25.30 -12.98 -10.58
CA PRO A 410 -26.44 -13.83 -10.92
C PRO A 410 -27.78 -13.09 -11.02
N LEU A 411 -28.01 -12.08 -10.18
CA LEU A 411 -29.26 -11.29 -10.17
C LEU A 411 -29.39 -10.38 -11.39
N ASP A 412 -28.29 -9.80 -11.88
CA ASP A 412 -28.29 -9.00 -13.12
C ASP A 412 -28.59 -9.88 -14.33
N THR A 413 -28.01 -11.08 -14.38
CA THR A 413 -28.26 -12.04 -15.47
C THR A 413 -29.71 -12.52 -15.50
N LEU A 414 -30.33 -12.77 -14.35
CA LEU A 414 -31.74 -13.15 -14.26
C LEU A 414 -32.66 -12.03 -14.77
N LYS A 415 -32.37 -10.77 -14.38
CA LYS A 415 -33.08 -9.58 -14.86
C LYS A 415 -33.04 -9.48 -16.39
N THR A 416 -31.84 -9.55 -16.99
CA THR A 416 -31.68 -9.41 -18.45
C THR A 416 -32.43 -10.49 -19.23
N ARG A 417 -32.49 -11.72 -18.72
CA ARG A 417 -33.24 -12.83 -19.34
C ARG A 417 -34.75 -12.63 -19.29
N LEU A 418 -35.27 -12.15 -18.16
CA LEU A 418 -36.69 -11.83 -18.00
C LEU A 418 -37.15 -10.67 -18.88
N GLN A 419 -36.24 -9.74 -19.20
CA GLN A 419 -36.50 -8.58 -20.05
C GLN A 419 -36.32 -8.87 -21.56
N SER A 420 -35.77 -10.04 -21.92
CA SER A 420 -35.55 -10.43 -23.33
C SER A 420 -36.84 -10.74 -24.07
N ALA A 421 -36.93 -10.31 -25.33
CA ALA A 421 -38.05 -10.63 -26.22
C ALA A 421 -38.16 -12.14 -26.55
N GLN A 422 -37.07 -12.91 -26.40
CA GLN A 422 -37.07 -14.36 -26.63
C GLN A 422 -37.67 -15.16 -25.45
N GLY A 423 -37.89 -14.51 -24.30
CA GLY A 423 -38.39 -15.13 -23.08
C GLY A 423 -37.32 -15.80 -22.22
N PHE A 424 -37.67 -16.07 -20.95
CA PHE A 424 -36.73 -16.52 -19.91
C PHE A 424 -36.13 -17.91 -20.15
N LEU A 425 -36.96 -18.89 -20.55
CA LEU A 425 -36.51 -20.27 -20.74
C LEU A 425 -35.58 -20.43 -21.95
N LYS A 426 -35.89 -19.72 -23.06
CA LYS A 426 -35.08 -19.76 -24.30
C LYS A 426 -33.72 -19.06 -24.17
N THR A 427 -33.58 -18.16 -23.21
CA THR A 427 -32.33 -17.42 -22.94
C THR A 427 -31.45 -18.07 -21.86
N GLY A 428 -31.74 -19.31 -21.47
CA GLY A 428 -30.91 -20.12 -20.57
C GLY A 428 -31.43 -20.27 -19.14
N GLY A 429 -32.59 -19.68 -18.81
CA GLY A 429 -33.25 -19.84 -17.50
C GLY A 429 -32.33 -19.51 -16.31
N PHE A 430 -32.08 -20.48 -15.45
CA PHE A 430 -31.19 -20.36 -14.28
C PHE A 430 -29.76 -20.86 -14.53
N THR A 431 -29.40 -21.30 -15.74
CA THR A 431 -28.10 -21.90 -16.02
C THR A 431 -27.09 -20.87 -16.55
N GLY A 432 -25.80 -21.00 -16.20
CA GLY A 432 -24.74 -20.13 -16.73
C GLY A 432 -24.91 -18.65 -16.37
N LEU A 433 -25.28 -18.36 -15.12
CA LEU A 433 -25.60 -17.01 -14.63
C LEU A 433 -24.42 -16.03 -14.64
N TYR A 434 -23.19 -16.51 -14.84
CA TYR A 434 -21.96 -15.71 -14.93
C TYR A 434 -21.54 -15.34 -16.37
N LYS A 435 -22.29 -15.77 -17.38
CA LYS A 435 -22.00 -15.46 -18.78
C LYS A 435 -22.18 -13.97 -19.03
N GLY A 436 -21.08 -13.26 -19.28
CA GLY A 436 -21.07 -11.80 -19.52
C GLY A 436 -20.22 -10.99 -18.55
N ILE A 437 -19.60 -11.64 -17.54
CA ILE A 437 -18.80 -10.93 -16.52
C ILE A 437 -17.51 -10.31 -17.07
N GLY A 438 -16.89 -10.93 -18.08
CA GLY A 438 -15.63 -10.44 -18.68
C GLY A 438 -15.71 -8.99 -19.20
N PRO A 439 -16.68 -8.64 -20.07
CA PRO A 439 -16.90 -7.27 -20.50
C PRO A 439 -17.07 -6.27 -19.35
N VAL A 440 -17.75 -6.65 -18.26
CA VAL A 440 -17.98 -5.79 -17.09
C VAL A 440 -16.70 -5.48 -16.35
N ILE A 441 -15.88 -6.51 -16.11
CA ILE A 441 -14.57 -6.35 -15.45
C ILE A 441 -13.67 -5.43 -16.27
N ILE A 442 -13.66 -5.57 -17.60
CA ILE A 442 -12.82 -4.79 -18.49
C ILE A 442 -13.34 -3.34 -18.65
N GLY A 443 -14.66 -3.16 -18.68
CA GLY A 443 -15.30 -1.90 -19.05
C GLY A 443 -15.71 -0.97 -17.90
N SER A 444 -15.77 -1.48 -16.66
CA SER A 444 -16.23 -0.70 -15.49
C SER A 444 -15.31 0.48 -15.16
N ALA A 445 -13.99 0.24 -15.08
CA ALA A 445 -13.02 1.27 -14.71
C ALA A 445 -12.87 2.40 -15.75
N PRO A 446 -12.75 2.12 -17.07
CA PRO A 446 -12.70 3.16 -18.10
C PRO A 446 -13.97 4.03 -18.13
N THR A 447 -15.13 3.42 -17.90
CA THR A 447 -16.41 4.13 -17.86
C THR A 447 -16.48 5.11 -16.68
N ALA A 448 -16.07 4.69 -15.49
CA ALA A 448 -16.04 5.55 -14.30
C ALA A 448 -15.00 6.68 -14.47
N ALA A 449 -13.83 6.38 -15.04
CA ALA A 449 -12.81 7.40 -15.30
C ALA A 449 -13.32 8.50 -16.24
N LEU A 450 -14.01 8.13 -17.33
CA LEU A 450 -14.55 9.08 -18.29
C LEU A 450 -15.65 9.96 -17.67
N PHE A 451 -16.49 9.40 -16.80
CA PHE A 451 -17.48 10.16 -16.02
C PHE A 451 -16.81 11.20 -15.12
N PHE A 452 -15.84 10.81 -14.28
CA PHE A 452 -15.24 11.74 -13.32
C PHE A 452 -14.37 12.80 -13.99
N LEU A 453 -13.65 12.47 -15.06
CA LEU A 453 -12.88 13.44 -15.84
C LEU A 453 -13.78 14.54 -16.40
N THR A 454 -14.85 14.15 -17.10
CA THR A 454 -15.80 15.12 -17.67
C THR A 454 -16.50 15.93 -16.59
N TYR A 455 -16.82 15.32 -15.46
CA TYR A 455 -17.45 16.00 -14.33
C TYR A 455 -16.57 17.08 -13.69
N GLU A 456 -15.27 16.78 -13.48
CA GLU A 456 -14.32 17.74 -12.92
C GLU A 456 -13.98 18.88 -13.90
N GLU A 457 -13.83 18.58 -15.19
CA GLU A 457 -13.58 19.59 -16.23
C GLU A 457 -14.73 20.59 -16.33
N ILE A 458 -15.99 20.11 -16.39
CA ILE A 458 -17.17 20.98 -16.44
C ILE A 458 -17.23 21.89 -15.21
N LYS A 459 -16.96 21.35 -14.02
CA LYS A 459 -16.94 22.16 -12.79
C LYS A 459 -15.82 23.19 -12.79
N THR A 460 -14.63 22.82 -13.23
CA THR A 460 -13.46 23.71 -13.22
C THR A 460 -13.68 24.91 -14.14
N ILE A 461 -14.35 24.70 -15.28
CA ILE A 461 -14.67 25.76 -16.24
C ILE A 461 -15.85 26.63 -15.78
N LEU A 462 -16.91 26.03 -15.23
CA LEU A 462 -18.17 26.75 -14.95
C LEU A 462 -18.27 27.32 -13.52
N LYS A 463 -17.65 26.73 -12.50
CA LYS A 463 -17.69 27.24 -11.11
C LYS A 463 -17.19 28.68 -10.94
N PRO A 464 -16.07 29.12 -11.57
CA PRO A 464 -15.62 30.50 -11.43
C PRO A 464 -16.48 31.53 -12.19
N ARG A 465 -17.42 31.08 -13.04
CA ARG A 465 -18.26 31.94 -13.90
C ARG A 465 -19.69 32.11 -13.39
N ILE A 466 -20.06 31.44 -12.30
CA ILE A 466 -21.45 31.32 -11.83
C ILE A 466 -21.54 31.65 -10.34
N SER A 467 -22.59 32.38 -9.94
CA SER A 467 -22.88 32.73 -8.54
C SER A 467 -23.18 31.49 -7.69
N THR A 468 -22.84 31.55 -6.40
CA THR A 468 -22.93 30.45 -5.42
C THR A 468 -24.33 29.83 -5.30
N ASN A 469 -25.39 30.59 -5.57
CA ASN A 469 -26.78 30.11 -5.56
C ASN A 469 -27.09 29.05 -6.64
N TYR A 470 -26.28 28.97 -7.70
CA TYR A 470 -26.50 28.05 -8.82
C TYR A 470 -25.57 26.82 -8.79
N TYR A 471 -24.84 26.58 -7.70
CA TYR A 471 -23.94 25.42 -7.62
C TYR A 471 -24.66 24.08 -7.68
N THR A 472 -25.81 23.94 -7.02
CA THR A 472 -26.61 22.70 -7.07
C THR A 472 -27.07 22.34 -8.49
N PRO A 473 -27.74 23.24 -9.26
CA PRO A 473 -28.10 22.94 -10.64
C PRO A 473 -26.89 22.78 -11.56
N LEU A 474 -25.78 23.48 -11.30
CA LEU A 474 -24.51 23.27 -12.01
C LEU A 474 -23.97 21.84 -11.80
N HIS A 475 -23.95 21.36 -10.56
CA HIS A 475 -23.50 20.01 -10.22
C HIS A 475 -24.37 18.94 -10.89
N MET A 476 -25.69 19.15 -10.92
CA MET A 476 -26.63 18.26 -11.60
C MET A 476 -26.43 18.25 -13.12
N GLY A 477 -26.27 19.43 -13.73
CA GLY A 477 -26.00 19.55 -15.17
C GLY A 477 -24.66 18.94 -15.58
N ALA A 478 -23.61 19.17 -14.79
CA ALA A 478 -22.30 18.56 -14.99
C ALA A 478 -22.35 17.04 -14.91
N ALA A 479 -23.06 16.48 -13.91
CA ALA A 479 -23.23 15.04 -13.78
C ALA A 479 -23.99 14.44 -14.97
N ALA A 480 -25.03 15.10 -15.46
CA ALA A 480 -25.82 14.64 -16.59
C ALA A 480 -25.00 14.60 -17.91
N ILE A 481 -24.21 15.64 -18.18
CA ILE A 481 -23.32 15.68 -19.35
C ILE A 481 -22.23 14.61 -19.23
N SER A 482 -21.66 14.45 -18.02
CA SER A 482 -20.63 13.45 -17.76
C SER A 482 -21.13 12.02 -17.95
N GLU A 483 -22.38 11.78 -17.56
CA GLU A 483 -23.06 10.50 -17.76
C GLU A 483 -23.28 10.20 -19.25
N MET A 484 -23.63 11.20 -20.06
CA MET A 484 -23.72 11.05 -21.52
C MET A 484 -22.36 10.71 -22.13
N VAL A 485 -21.28 11.37 -21.73
CA VAL A 485 -19.93 11.06 -22.24
C VAL A 485 -19.47 9.67 -21.78
N ALA A 486 -19.73 9.30 -20.53
CA ALA A 486 -19.45 7.96 -20.01
C ALA A 486 -20.20 6.85 -20.75
N CYS A 487 -21.41 7.14 -21.27
CA CYS A 487 -22.18 6.21 -22.09
C CYS A 487 -21.47 5.82 -23.40
N LEU A 488 -20.49 6.60 -23.89
CA LEU A 488 -19.70 6.21 -25.07
C LEU A 488 -18.92 4.91 -24.83
N LEU A 489 -18.37 4.71 -23.63
CA LEU A 489 -17.69 3.48 -23.26
C LEU A 489 -18.63 2.44 -22.64
N ARG A 490 -19.61 2.90 -21.86
CA ARG A 490 -20.54 2.02 -21.14
C ARG A 490 -21.42 1.20 -22.08
N VAL A 491 -21.92 1.82 -23.15
CA VAL A 491 -22.95 1.22 -24.02
C VAL A 491 -22.42 -0.02 -24.78
N PRO A 492 -21.23 0.02 -25.42
CA PRO A 492 -20.63 -1.19 -26.01
C PRO A 492 -20.44 -2.32 -25.00
N VAL A 493 -19.98 -1.99 -23.79
CA VAL A 493 -19.75 -2.95 -22.70
C VAL A 493 -21.06 -3.59 -22.25
N GLU A 494 -22.10 -2.79 -22.04
CA GLU A 494 -23.44 -3.25 -21.66
C GLU A 494 -24.07 -4.12 -22.75
N VAL A 495 -23.94 -3.76 -24.04
CA VAL A 495 -24.45 -4.57 -25.16
C VAL A 495 -23.76 -5.93 -25.21
N MET A 496 -22.43 -5.97 -25.03
CA MET A 496 -21.68 -7.23 -24.96
C MET A 496 -22.05 -8.07 -23.74
N LYS A 497 -22.24 -7.43 -22.59
CA LYS A 497 -22.69 -8.08 -21.34
C LYS A 497 -24.06 -8.73 -21.53
N GLN A 498 -25.06 -7.93 -21.91
CA GLN A 498 -26.46 -8.36 -21.96
C GLN A 498 -26.71 -9.44 -23.02
N ARG A 499 -26.04 -9.37 -24.18
CA ARG A 499 -26.16 -10.42 -25.21
C ARG A 499 -25.54 -11.74 -24.78
N ARG A 500 -24.42 -11.70 -24.04
CA ARG A 500 -23.84 -12.91 -23.43
C ARG A 500 -24.72 -13.47 -22.32
N GLN A 501 -25.35 -12.63 -21.50
CA GLN A 501 -26.32 -13.02 -20.47
C GLN A 501 -27.56 -13.70 -21.06
N ALA A 502 -28.05 -13.18 -22.19
CA ALA A 502 -29.19 -13.73 -22.94
C ALA A 502 -28.81 -14.85 -23.94
N GLN A 503 -27.55 -15.28 -23.96
CA GLN A 503 -27.03 -16.32 -24.87
C GLN A 503 -27.24 -16.04 -26.37
N VAL A 504 -27.28 -14.77 -26.76
CA VAL A 504 -27.35 -14.34 -28.15
C VAL A 504 -25.93 -14.29 -28.72
N TYR A 505 -25.56 -15.30 -29.50
CA TYR A 505 -24.24 -15.41 -30.13
C TYR A 505 -24.29 -14.94 -31.60
N ASP A 506 -23.56 -13.89 -31.92
CA ASP A 506 -23.44 -13.38 -33.29
C ASP A 506 -22.35 -14.14 -34.06
N LYS A 507 -22.70 -14.75 -35.20
CA LYS A 507 -21.78 -15.53 -36.05
C LYS A 507 -20.89 -14.68 -36.99
N LYS A 508 -21.12 -13.37 -37.11
CA LYS A 508 -20.35 -12.44 -37.97
C LYS A 508 -19.63 -11.37 -37.14
N SER A 509 -18.49 -10.89 -37.66
CA SER A 509 -17.59 -9.90 -37.07
C SER A 509 -18.28 -8.63 -36.52
N PHE A 510 -17.62 -8.02 -35.54
CA PHE A 510 -18.04 -6.87 -34.74
C PHE A 510 -18.49 -5.68 -35.61
N ASP A 511 -19.78 -5.35 -35.56
CA ASP A 511 -20.33 -4.15 -36.18
C ASP A 511 -20.41 -3.03 -35.14
N PHE A 512 -19.74 -1.90 -35.41
CA PHE A 512 -19.77 -0.73 -34.54
C PHE A 512 -21.18 -0.15 -34.36
N LYS A 513 -22.03 -0.18 -35.39
CA LYS A 513 -23.42 0.31 -35.27
C LYS A 513 -24.23 -0.53 -34.28
N LEU A 514 -23.91 -1.82 -34.19
CA LEU A 514 -24.58 -2.75 -33.29
C LEU A 514 -24.17 -2.55 -31.82
N LEU A 515 -22.91 -2.19 -31.57
CA LEU A 515 -22.41 -1.88 -30.22
C LEU A 515 -23.04 -0.63 -29.62
N TYR A 516 -23.37 0.37 -30.44
CA TYR A 516 -23.97 1.64 -29.99
C TYR A 516 -25.49 1.73 -30.15
N ARG A 517 -26.15 0.66 -30.62
CA ARG A 517 -27.60 0.59 -30.89
C ARG A 517 -28.47 0.96 -29.68
N GLY A 518 -27.94 0.83 -28.47
CA GLY A 518 -28.64 1.15 -27.22
C GLY A 518 -28.24 2.48 -26.57
N TYR A 519 -27.50 3.36 -27.24
CA TYR A 519 -26.97 4.59 -26.62
C TYR A 519 -28.08 5.53 -26.15
N TRP A 520 -28.96 5.97 -27.06
CA TRP A 520 -30.05 6.89 -26.72
C TRP A 520 -31.07 6.28 -25.75
N SER A 521 -31.34 4.98 -25.85
CA SER A 521 -32.18 4.29 -24.86
C SER A 521 -31.53 4.16 -23.48
N THR A 522 -30.19 4.16 -23.41
CA THR A 522 -29.46 4.18 -22.12
C THR A 522 -29.55 5.56 -21.49
N VAL A 523 -29.28 6.62 -22.25
CA VAL A 523 -29.39 8.00 -21.78
C VAL A 523 -30.82 8.32 -21.32
N LEU A 524 -31.83 7.94 -22.12
CA LEU A 524 -33.24 8.17 -21.79
C LEU A 524 -33.72 7.36 -20.58
N ARG A 525 -33.02 6.29 -20.19
CA ARG A 525 -33.31 5.57 -18.94
C ARG A 525 -32.60 6.22 -17.75
N ASP A 526 -31.33 6.58 -17.91
CA ASP A 526 -30.46 7.03 -16.81
C ASP A 526 -30.80 8.45 -16.32
N MET A 527 -31.23 9.32 -17.24
CA MET A 527 -31.68 10.67 -16.90
C MET A 527 -32.95 10.68 -16.04
N PRO A 528 -34.08 10.07 -16.45
CA PRO A 528 -35.27 9.98 -15.60
C PRO A 528 -35.03 9.24 -14.29
N PHE A 529 -34.17 8.21 -14.28
CA PHE A 529 -33.82 7.52 -13.04
C PHE A 529 -33.18 8.48 -12.04
N SER A 530 -32.20 9.28 -12.49
CA SER A 530 -31.53 10.27 -11.65
C SER A 530 -32.45 11.42 -11.21
N ILE A 531 -33.29 11.91 -12.13
CA ILE A 531 -34.27 12.98 -11.85
C ILE A 531 -35.26 12.56 -10.77
N VAL A 532 -35.65 11.29 -10.71
CA VAL A 532 -36.54 10.78 -9.67
C VAL A 532 -35.75 10.47 -8.39
N GLN A 533 -34.55 9.87 -8.50
CA GLN A 533 -33.80 9.36 -7.36
C GLN A 533 -33.32 10.46 -6.41
N PHE A 534 -32.70 11.52 -6.93
CA PHE A 534 -32.08 12.53 -6.09
C PHE A 534 -33.10 13.34 -5.28
N PRO A 535 -34.20 13.86 -5.85
CA PRO A 535 -35.23 14.56 -5.07
C PRO A 535 -35.90 13.65 -4.04
N LEU A 536 -36.14 12.38 -4.38
CA LEU A 536 -36.77 11.43 -3.47
C LEU A 536 -35.83 11.06 -2.31
N TRP A 537 -34.53 10.95 -2.59
CA TRP A 537 -33.50 10.80 -1.56
C TRP A 537 -33.43 12.02 -0.62
N GLU A 538 -33.43 13.23 -1.17
CA GLU A 538 -33.46 14.47 -0.38
C GLU A 538 -34.74 14.61 0.44
N TYR A 539 -35.89 14.23 -0.13
CA TYR A 539 -37.17 14.22 0.57
C TYR A 539 -37.19 13.21 1.72
N PHE A 540 -36.81 11.96 1.48
CA PHE A 540 -36.74 10.95 2.54
C PHE A 540 -35.75 11.33 3.63
N LYS A 541 -34.62 11.94 3.25
CA LYS A 541 -33.73 12.53 4.23
C LYS A 541 -34.45 13.60 5.03
N LYS A 542 -35.01 14.63 4.41
CA LYS A 542 -35.66 15.74 5.10
C LYS A 542 -36.81 15.28 6.02
N SER A 543 -37.64 14.35 5.56
CA SER A 543 -38.74 13.77 6.34
C SER A 543 -38.23 12.94 7.53
N TYR A 544 -37.20 12.13 7.34
CA TYR A 544 -36.59 11.34 8.40
C TYR A 544 -35.83 12.20 9.43
N ARG A 545 -35.20 13.30 8.96
CA ARG A 545 -34.61 14.36 9.81
C ARG A 545 -35.66 15.05 10.66
N PHE A 546 -36.83 15.34 10.09
CA PHE A 546 -37.94 15.98 10.81
C PHE A 546 -38.56 15.03 11.84
N TYR A 547 -38.72 13.75 11.49
CA TYR A 547 -39.30 12.74 12.38
C TYR A 547 -38.43 12.42 13.60
N ILE A 548 -37.11 12.38 13.44
CA ILE A 548 -36.17 12.08 14.55
C ILE A 548 -35.60 13.37 15.16
N GLU A 549 -36.00 14.54 14.66
CA GLU A 549 -35.51 15.87 15.07
C GLU A 549 -33.98 15.96 15.19
N ARG A 550 -33.26 15.20 14.35
CA ARG A 550 -31.79 15.11 14.35
C ARG A 550 -31.24 14.94 12.96
N GLU A 551 -29.96 15.25 12.79
CA GLU A 551 -29.27 14.95 11.53
C GLU A 551 -29.13 13.43 11.31
N ILE A 552 -29.23 13.04 10.04
CA ILE A 552 -29.39 11.65 9.58
C ILE A 552 -28.02 11.00 9.42
N TYR A 553 -27.83 9.78 9.93
CA TYR A 553 -26.56 9.07 9.77
C TYR A 553 -26.32 8.64 8.31
N SER A 554 -25.06 8.42 7.90
CA SER A 554 -24.73 7.98 6.54
C SER A 554 -25.42 6.66 6.15
N VAL A 555 -25.61 5.73 7.10
CA VAL A 555 -26.34 4.47 6.88
C VAL A 555 -27.84 4.73 6.70
N GLU A 556 -28.43 5.65 7.45
CA GLU A 556 -29.85 6.01 7.33
C GLU A 556 -30.12 6.79 6.04
N SER A 557 -29.19 7.65 5.65
CA SER A 557 -29.16 8.34 4.35
C SER A 557 -28.98 7.35 3.21
N ALA A 558 -28.16 6.29 3.39
CA ALA A 558 -28.00 5.21 2.44
C ALA A 558 -29.26 4.32 2.35
N ILE A 559 -29.95 4.07 3.47
CA ILE A 559 -31.26 3.40 3.47
C ILE A 559 -32.28 4.26 2.73
N CYS A 560 -32.33 5.58 3.00
CA CYS A 560 -33.14 6.53 2.23
C CYS A 560 -32.76 6.49 0.74
N GLY A 561 -31.47 6.35 0.42
CA GLY A 561 -30.95 6.25 -0.95
C GLY A 561 -31.27 4.92 -1.64
N ALA A 562 -31.30 3.81 -0.90
CA ALA A 562 -31.66 2.48 -1.39
C ALA A 562 -33.17 2.36 -1.61
N ILE A 563 -33.98 2.97 -0.73
CA ILE A 563 -35.43 3.11 -0.89
C ILE A 563 -35.72 4.03 -2.08
N ALA A 564 -35.07 5.20 -2.15
CA ALA A 564 -35.22 6.12 -3.26
C ALA A 564 -34.81 5.48 -4.60
N GLY A 565 -33.66 4.80 -4.63
CA GLY A 565 -33.17 4.07 -5.79
C GLY A 565 -34.11 2.93 -6.21
N GLY A 566 -34.70 2.20 -5.25
CA GLY A 566 -35.71 1.17 -5.51
C GLY A 566 -36.98 1.74 -6.15
N ILE A 567 -37.47 2.89 -5.66
CA ILE A 567 -38.64 3.57 -6.23
C ILE A 567 -38.33 4.15 -7.62
N SER A 568 -37.14 4.74 -7.81
CA SER A 568 -36.70 5.21 -9.14
C SER A 568 -36.53 4.06 -10.12
N ALA A 569 -36.07 2.90 -9.64
CA ALA A 569 -35.96 1.69 -10.45
C ALA A 569 -37.34 1.20 -10.89
N ALA A 570 -38.31 1.18 -9.97
CA ALA A 570 -39.70 0.87 -10.26
C ALA A 570 -40.26 1.76 -11.39
N VAL A 571 -40.21 3.07 -11.20
CA VAL A 571 -40.75 4.07 -12.14
C VAL A 571 -40.12 3.97 -13.53
N THR A 572 -38.82 3.69 -13.60
CA THR A 572 -38.09 3.61 -14.87
C THR A 572 -38.03 2.21 -15.48
N THR A 573 -38.79 1.23 -14.96
CA THR A 573 -38.81 -0.16 -15.47
C THR A 573 -39.23 -0.26 -16.93
N PRO A 574 -40.27 0.46 -17.39
CA PRO A 574 -40.63 0.43 -18.81
C PRO A 574 -39.49 0.87 -19.73
N LEU A 575 -38.76 1.93 -19.37
CA LEU A 575 -37.63 2.43 -20.17
C LEU A 575 -36.44 1.45 -20.20
N ASP A 576 -36.22 0.72 -19.10
CA ASP A 576 -35.17 -0.30 -19.01
C ASP A 576 -35.53 -1.58 -19.80
N VAL A 577 -36.82 -1.95 -19.86
CA VAL A 577 -37.33 -3.01 -20.75
C VAL A 577 -37.13 -2.62 -22.22
N ALA A 578 -37.48 -1.39 -22.60
CA ALA A 578 -37.26 -0.91 -23.96
C ALA A 578 -35.77 -0.90 -24.33
N LYS A 579 -34.90 -0.39 -23.45
CA LYS A 579 -33.43 -0.45 -23.63
C LYS A 579 -32.95 -1.88 -23.86
N THR A 580 -33.35 -2.81 -23.01
CA THR A 580 -32.89 -4.21 -23.08
C THR A 580 -33.36 -4.89 -24.35
N ARG A 581 -34.62 -4.67 -24.78
CA ARG A 581 -35.12 -5.20 -26.06
C ARG A 581 -34.39 -4.58 -27.27
N ILE A 582 -34.04 -3.30 -27.23
CA ILE A 582 -33.22 -2.65 -28.28
C ILE A 582 -31.81 -3.28 -28.34
N MET A 583 -31.16 -3.48 -27.20
CA MET A 583 -29.80 -4.04 -27.11
C MET A 583 -29.73 -5.53 -27.53
N LEU A 584 -30.82 -6.27 -27.35
CA LEU A 584 -30.94 -7.69 -27.71
C LEU A 584 -31.54 -7.94 -29.10
N SER A 585 -32.03 -6.91 -29.79
CA SER A 585 -32.71 -7.07 -31.08
C SER A 585 -31.79 -7.54 -32.21
N ASN A 586 -32.34 -8.35 -33.12
CA ASN A 586 -31.60 -8.93 -34.25
C ASN A 586 -31.16 -7.86 -35.27
N ARG A 587 -30.09 -8.15 -36.03
CA ARG A 587 -29.48 -7.23 -37.01
C ARG A 587 -30.41 -6.84 -38.18
N THR A 588 -31.50 -7.56 -38.41
CA THR A 588 -32.39 -7.42 -39.56
C THR A 588 -33.53 -6.40 -39.38
N LEU A 589 -33.77 -5.91 -38.17
CA LEU A 589 -34.81 -4.91 -37.89
C LEU A 589 -34.35 -3.50 -38.30
N LEU A 590 -35.22 -2.76 -39.00
CA LEU A 590 -34.96 -1.41 -39.49
C LEU A 590 -34.83 -0.40 -38.31
N SER A 591 -33.98 0.62 -38.46
CA SER A 591 -33.78 1.66 -37.43
C SER A 591 -35.08 2.39 -37.03
N SER A 592 -36.10 2.41 -37.90
CA SER A 592 -37.43 2.98 -37.63
C SER A 592 -38.26 2.15 -36.64
N GLU A 593 -38.07 0.82 -36.60
CA GLU A 593 -38.77 -0.12 -35.70
C GLU A 593 -38.17 -0.13 -34.28
N LEU A 594 -36.97 0.45 -34.11
CA LEU A 594 -36.24 0.50 -32.85
C LEU A 594 -36.53 1.76 -32.01
N LYS A 595 -37.53 2.55 -32.40
CA LYS A 595 -37.98 3.67 -31.59
C LYS A 595 -38.57 3.14 -30.28
N ILE A 596 -38.18 3.75 -29.17
CA ILE A 596 -38.61 3.35 -27.81
C ILE A 596 -40.13 3.27 -27.70
N LEU A 597 -40.86 4.23 -28.29
CA LEU A 597 -42.32 4.25 -28.30
C LEU A 597 -42.94 3.05 -29.03
N ASN A 598 -42.37 2.66 -30.18
CA ASN A 598 -42.85 1.51 -30.96
C ASN A 598 -42.61 0.20 -30.20
N ILE A 599 -41.46 0.08 -29.53
CA ILE A 599 -41.13 -1.10 -28.72
C ILE A 599 -42.03 -1.19 -27.49
N LEU A 600 -42.25 -0.09 -26.78
CA LEU A 600 -43.15 -0.05 -25.61
C LEU A 600 -44.59 -0.38 -26.01
N HIS A 601 -45.07 0.20 -27.11
CA HIS A 601 -46.40 -0.11 -27.65
C HIS A 601 -46.51 -1.59 -28.04
N GLY A 602 -45.48 -2.15 -28.71
CA GLY A 602 -45.42 -3.57 -29.04
C GLY A 602 -45.45 -4.48 -27.81
N VAL A 603 -44.66 -4.16 -26.77
CA VAL A 603 -44.65 -4.91 -25.50
C VAL A 603 -46.02 -4.89 -24.84
N TYR A 604 -46.69 -3.73 -24.85
CA TYR A 604 -48.01 -3.54 -24.27
C TYR A 604 -49.08 -4.35 -25.00
N VAL A 605 -49.05 -4.37 -26.34
CA VAL A 605 -49.99 -5.14 -27.15
C VAL A 605 -49.77 -6.66 -26.97
N GLU A 606 -48.51 -7.11 -26.87
CA GLU A 606 -48.19 -8.54 -26.75
C GLU A 606 -48.42 -9.12 -25.34
N ASN A 607 -48.04 -8.40 -24.29
CA ASN A 607 -47.93 -8.92 -22.92
C ASN A 607 -48.62 -8.02 -21.88
N GLY A 608 -49.36 -6.99 -22.32
CA GLY A 608 -50.04 -6.04 -21.44
C GLY A 608 -49.10 -5.26 -20.51
N PHE A 609 -49.67 -4.77 -19.41
CA PHE A 609 -48.92 -4.06 -18.37
C PHE A 609 -47.83 -4.92 -17.71
N HIS A 610 -48.04 -6.23 -17.61
CA HIS A 610 -47.06 -7.15 -17.03
C HIS A 610 -45.76 -7.21 -17.85
N GLY A 611 -45.86 -7.12 -19.19
CA GLY A 611 -44.70 -7.06 -20.07
C GLY A 611 -43.84 -5.80 -19.89
N LEU A 612 -44.47 -4.66 -19.64
CA LEU A 612 -43.77 -3.37 -19.43
C LEU A 612 -42.96 -3.34 -18.12
N PHE A 613 -43.32 -4.17 -17.14
CA PHE A 613 -42.62 -4.31 -15.86
C PHE A 613 -41.87 -5.64 -15.72
N ALA A 614 -41.58 -6.33 -16.83
CA ALA A 614 -40.80 -7.56 -16.80
C ALA A 614 -39.41 -7.34 -16.16
N GLY A 615 -39.05 -8.20 -15.20
CA GLY A 615 -37.77 -8.08 -14.46
C GLY A 615 -37.74 -7.01 -13.36
N PHE A 616 -38.89 -6.43 -13.00
CA PHE A 616 -39.03 -5.43 -11.92
C PHE A 616 -38.45 -5.89 -10.58
N GLY A 617 -38.81 -7.10 -10.10
CA GLY A 617 -38.38 -7.62 -8.81
C GLY A 617 -36.85 -7.76 -8.69
N PRO A 618 -36.20 -8.51 -9.60
CA PRO A 618 -34.74 -8.60 -9.64
C PRO A 618 -34.03 -7.25 -9.78
N ARG A 619 -34.62 -6.30 -10.51
CA ARG A 619 -34.05 -4.94 -10.66
C ARG A 619 -34.08 -4.15 -9.35
N ILE A 620 -35.20 -4.16 -8.64
CA ILE A 620 -35.32 -3.48 -7.34
C ILE A 620 -34.41 -4.16 -6.33
N MET A 621 -34.41 -5.49 -6.26
CA MET A 621 -33.46 -6.21 -5.40
C MET A 621 -32.02 -5.86 -5.75
N TRP A 622 -31.63 -5.83 -7.03
CA TRP A 622 -30.29 -5.43 -7.43
C TRP A 622 -29.95 -4.00 -7.01
N ILE A 623 -30.86 -3.03 -7.17
CA ILE A 623 -30.57 -1.63 -6.84
C ILE A 623 -30.61 -1.38 -5.33
N THR A 624 -31.50 -2.06 -4.60
CA THR A 624 -31.62 -1.93 -3.14
C THR A 624 -30.55 -2.74 -2.40
N LEU A 625 -30.30 -4.01 -2.77
CA LEU A 625 -29.17 -4.81 -2.24
C LEU A 625 -27.84 -4.35 -2.79
N GLY A 626 -27.75 -3.98 -4.07
CA GLY A 626 -26.56 -3.39 -4.66
C GLY A 626 -26.28 -2.04 -4.03
N GLY A 627 -27.29 -1.22 -3.69
CA GLY A 627 -27.10 -0.04 -2.85
C GLY A 627 -26.57 -0.41 -1.47
N PHE A 628 -27.19 -1.36 -0.77
CA PHE A 628 -26.76 -1.80 0.56
C PHE A 628 -25.35 -2.44 0.60
N ILE A 629 -24.98 -3.24 -0.40
CA ILE A 629 -23.70 -3.93 -0.54
C ILE A 629 -22.66 -3.02 -1.17
N PHE A 630 -23.00 -2.18 -2.14
CA PHE A 630 -22.12 -1.11 -2.63
C PHE A 630 -21.88 -0.11 -1.53
N PHE A 631 -22.81 0.20 -0.62
CA PHE A 631 -22.51 1.00 0.57
C PHE A 631 -21.75 0.21 1.63
N GLY A 632 -22.00 -1.09 1.82
CA GLY A 632 -21.20 -1.94 2.69
C GLY A 632 -19.77 -2.15 2.17
N VAL A 633 -19.57 -2.10 0.86
CA VAL A 633 -18.28 -2.27 0.17
C VAL A 633 -17.66 -0.96 -0.28
N TYR A 634 -18.40 0.12 -0.41
CA TYR A 634 -17.90 1.48 -0.49
C TYR A 634 -17.54 1.96 0.91
N GLU A 635 -18.27 1.57 1.96
CA GLU A 635 -17.78 1.64 3.33
C GLU A 635 -16.58 0.73 3.47
N GLU A 636 -16.61 -0.58 3.16
CA GLU A 636 -15.39 -1.41 3.26
C GLU A 636 -14.26 -0.95 2.35
N ALA A 637 -14.50 -0.29 1.20
CA ALA A 637 -13.49 0.23 0.27
C ALA A 637 -12.99 1.60 0.70
N LYS A 638 -13.82 2.50 1.24
CA LYS A 638 -13.40 3.77 1.84
C LYS A 638 -12.70 3.50 3.18
N VAL A 639 -13.20 2.53 3.94
CA VAL A 639 -12.55 1.90 5.09
C VAL A 639 -11.31 1.15 4.63
N LEU A 640 -11.23 0.46 3.48
CA LEU A 640 -10.01 -0.15 2.90
C LEU A 640 -9.00 0.93 2.53
N THR A 641 -9.47 2.03 1.96
CA THR A 641 -8.68 3.21 1.55
C THR A 641 -8.13 3.94 2.78
N HIS A 642 -8.80 3.88 3.94
CA HIS A 642 -8.31 4.35 5.25
C HIS A 642 -7.65 3.24 6.13
N ILE A 643 -7.80 1.93 5.80
CA ILE A 643 -7.27 0.74 6.52
C ILE A 643 -5.94 0.27 5.93
N ILE A 644 -5.76 0.36 4.61
CA ILE A 644 -4.46 0.20 3.93
C ILE A 644 -3.49 1.30 4.44
N PHE A 645 -4.07 2.35 5.01
CA PHE A 645 -3.61 3.69 4.79
C PHE A 645 -4.10 4.55 5.97
N PRO A 646 -3.44 4.44 7.15
CA PRO A 646 -3.98 4.81 8.45
C PRO A 646 -4.35 6.28 8.67
N MET A 647 -3.99 7.21 7.78
CA MET A 647 -4.30 8.62 8.04
C MET A 647 -4.62 9.50 6.82
N LEU A 648 -5.44 8.96 5.91
CA LEU A 648 -6.45 9.88 5.41
C LEU A 648 -7.24 10.38 6.63
N LYS A 649 -7.09 11.68 6.91
CA LYS A 649 -7.99 12.44 7.78
C LYS A 649 -9.43 12.28 7.34
#